data_AF-A0A927UPZ3-F1
#
_entry.id   AF-A0A927UPZ3-F1
#
_cell.length_a   1.000
_cell.length_b   1.000
_cell.length_c   1.000
_cell.angle_alpha   90.00
_cell.angle_beta   90.00
_cell.angle_gamma   90.00
#
_symmetry.space_group_name_H-M   'P 1'
#
loop_
_entity.id
_entity.type
_entity.pdbx_description
1 polymer ?
#
loop_
_entity_poly.entity_id
_entity_poly.type
_entity_poly.pdbx_seq_one_letter_code
_entity_poly.pdbx_strand_id
1 'polypeptide(L)'
;MYWRVVMRKSKHIVIALIVALAVPLASELQLVDFDKKIAVADQMGEEDDFIAIALNPGSDETELNFTWYDRIGEEGAVYMAEKTDDAAKLDETGFPKDGVLVGEAVTEPLKYTGSKSNNYIDYQINKATVKGLKANTEYIYRVQNGDVYSETYEFEVKGTIPEWSFYFATDPQLNNASGENAAAIGRWISSVDKITEVNPDASMMVIAGDLAHNGGGEESEYIDGFLAPERLKSLALGTTVGNHDQHTTGIVYAEHFNQPNQTDIGSYMDTPGDYWYTYNNALFINLTSSVRNNITSALTHVDDHVAFIKEAIEKNPDTDWRIIIFHEALFSGGWHATEESTRTMRNTLVPLLDEIDVDYGIDLVLNGHEHYYSRTYLMQGLNALSTEGAPAEVTDPDGIYYITGNTASGVLYNDPVSIDYDYMAVHEQQYTPNISNIDISTTPYETSLRIVTYRTAEGNGYTGTEGSMSVVDDFTIKKTTEFKKMGAEKTVADETTGIKVKVPNVFSQDEVKVSANIITSGDEFNKLSGAASVDAEMKDYKHYSTVYDVNTTWCGKDMDFTDNAEVFIPMPKVKEVPNVAKYALYSLSDAGYVVKEKATLTTKDGVQGFVINTKKTGTYAVAVAGEKLSKPDAPIVQDVPDEKVLIKKIKADKKKVILKVKKKHKLNIKITPKNATVKKLKYTSSNKKVAKVSKKGVITALKKGKSIITVQTTDGSKKKIKITVKVKR
;
A
#
# COMPACT_ATOMS: atom_id res chain seq x y z
N MET A 1 8.58 -71.09 -25.71
CA MET A 1 9.21 -70.57 -24.48
C MET A 1 8.56 -69.21 -24.25
N TYR A 2 7.67 -69.16 -23.26
CA TYR A 2 6.31 -68.61 -23.40
C TYR A 2 6.12 -67.21 -22.81
N TRP A 3 5.32 -66.42 -23.54
CA TRP A 3 4.68 -65.16 -23.16
C TRP A 3 3.49 -65.35 -22.20
N ARG A 4 3.18 -64.25 -21.48
CA ARG A 4 1.85 -63.75 -21.01
C ARG A 4 1.12 -64.35 -19.79
N VAL A 5 0.80 -63.41 -18.87
CA VAL A 5 -0.52 -63.05 -18.28
C VAL A 5 -1.15 -64.05 -17.28
N VAL A 6 -1.53 -63.57 -16.09
CA VAL A 6 -2.94 -63.50 -15.60
C VAL A 6 -3.01 -62.88 -14.20
N MET A 7 -3.97 -61.96 -14.09
CA MET A 7 -4.60 -61.28 -12.97
C MET A 7 -5.00 -62.08 -11.69
N ARG A 8 -5.18 -61.28 -10.62
CA ARG A 8 -6.29 -61.25 -9.63
C ARG A 8 -6.18 -62.02 -8.30
N LYS A 9 -6.15 -61.19 -7.25
CA LYS A 9 -7.00 -61.16 -6.04
C LYS A 9 -7.03 -62.38 -5.13
N SER A 10 -6.69 -62.15 -3.86
CA SER A 10 -7.39 -62.74 -2.70
C SER A 10 -7.14 -61.92 -1.44
N LYS A 11 -8.21 -61.29 -0.94
CA LYS A 11 -8.33 -60.54 0.32
C LYS A 11 -8.47 -61.52 1.50
N HIS A 12 -7.77 -61.33 2.62
CA HIS A 12 -8.16 -61.75 3.99
C HIS A 12 -7.54 -60.71 4.96
N ILE A 13 -8.25 -59.66 5.37
CA ILE A 13 -9.08 -59.52 6.58
C ILE A 13 -8.35 -59.92 7.87
N VAL A 14 -7.93 -58.91 8.65
CA VAL A 14 -8.01 -58.90 10.12
C VAL A 14 -8.50 -57.52 10.55
N ILE A 15 -9.66 -57.50 11.23
CA ILE A 15 -10.28 -56.34 11.87
C ILE A 15 -9.81 -56.31 13.32
N ALA A 16 -9.38 -55.16 13.81
CA ALA A 16 -9.44 -54.82 15.23
C ALA A 16 -9.98 -53.37 15.36
N LEU A 17 -11.16 -53.29 15.95
CA LEU A 17 -11.94 -52.08 16.24
C LEU A 17 -11.33 -51.28 17.40
N ILE A 18 -11.14 -49.97 17.21
CA ILE A 18 -11.28 -48.98 18.29
C ILE A 18 -12.23 -47.89 17.77
N VAL A 19 -13.37 -47.76 18.43
CA VAL A 19 -14.38 -46.71 18.22
C VAL A 19 -14.05 -45.55 19.15
N ALA A 20 -13.73 -44.40 18.59
CA ALA A 20 -13.81 -43.10 19.27
C ALA A 20 -14.30 -42.05 18.28
N LEU A 21 -15.56 -41.67 18.45
CA LEU A 21 -16.28 -40.47 18.01
C LEU A 21 -15.55 -39.55 17.00
N ALA A 22 -15.89 -39.70 15.72
CA ALA A 22 -15.62 -38.71 14.69
C ALA A 22 -16.97 -38.20 14.12
N VAL A 23 -17.15 -36.88 14.19
CA VAL A 23 -18.12 -36.15 13.36
C VAL A 23 -17.67 -36.29 11.91
N PRO A 24 -18.54 -36.62 10.92
CA PRO A 24 -18.12 -36.67 9.54
C PRO A 24 -18.05 -35.24 8.99
N LEU A 25 -16.85 -34.65 8.99
CA LEU A 25 -16.46 -33.72 7.93
C LEU A 25 -16.09 -34.60 6.74
N ALA A 26 -17.01 -34.73 5.79
CA ALA A 26 -16.71 -35.28 4.49
C ALA A 26 -15.84 -34.27 3.74
N SER A 27 -14.52 -34.40 3.88
CA SER A 27 -13.60 -33.92 2.84
C SER A 27 -13.68 -34.96 1.71
N GLU A 28 -14.43 -34.66 0.66
CA GLU A 28 -14.19 -35.29 -0.62
C GLU A 28 -12.79 -34.88 -1.07
N LEU A 29 -11.82 -35.77 -0.83
CA LEU A 29 -10.54 -35.70 -1.50
C LEU A 29 -10.84 -35.97 -2.98
N GLN A 30 -11.01 -34.90 -3.76
CA GLN A 30 -11.03 -35.01 -5.22
C GLN A 30 -9.66 -35.53 -5.64
N LEU A 31 -9.57 -36.85 -5.85
CA LEU A 31 -8.57 -37.44 -6.71
C LEU A 31 -8.85 -36.91 -8.12
N VAL A 32 -8.19 -35.80 -8.45
CA VAL A 32 -8.21 -35.23 -9.80
C VAL A 32 -7.56 -36.27 -10.72
N ASP A 33 -8.36 -36.79 -11.65
CA ASP A 33 -7.94 -37.71 -12.68
C ASP A 33 -7.05 -36.96 -13.69
N PHE A 34 -5.73 -36.98 -13.48
CA PHE A 34 -4.76 -36.18 -14.24
C PHE A 34 -4.68 -36.53 -15.73
N ASP A 35 -5.08 -37.75 -16.13
CA ASP A 35 -5.18 -38.15 -17.53
C ASP A 35 -6.23 -37.29 -18.29
N LYS A 36 -7.18 -36.66 -17.59
CA LYS A 36 -8.08 -35.66 -18.17
C LYS A 36 -7.48 -34.27 -18.32
N LYS A 37 -6.51 -33.88 -17.48
CA LYS A 37 -5.87 -32.54 -17.55
C LYS A 37 -4.87 -32.46 -18.70
N ILE A 38 -4.17 -33.56 -19.01
CA ILE A 38 -3.31 -33.66 -20.20
C ILE A 38 -4.14 -33.58 -21.50
N ALA A 39 -5.41 -34.00 -21.47
CA ALA A 39 -6.33 -33.88 -22.59
C ALA A 39 -6.85 -32.44 -22.82
N VAL A 40 -6.64 -31.49 -21.90
CA VAL A 40 -7.14 -30.11 -22.05
C VAL A 40 -6.42 -29.37 -23.18
N ALA A 41 -5.11 -29.60 -23.36
CA ALA A 41 -4.35 -29.04 -24.47
C ALA A 41 -4.71 -29.67 -25.84
N ASP A 42 -5.32 -30.86 -25.86
CA ASP A 42 -5.86 -31.51 -27.07
C ASP A 42 -7.38 -31.22 -27.23
N GLN A 43 -8.00 -30.45 -26.32
CA GLN A 43 -9.45 -30.20 -26.24
C GLN A 43 -9.83 -28.72 -26.12
N MET A 44 -9.02 -27.76 -26.58
CA MET A 44 -9.62 -26.50 -27.04
C MET A 44 -10.41 -26.81 -28.30
N GLY A 45 -11.68 -27.19 -28.10
CA GLY A 45 -12.58 -27.53 -29.18
C GLY A 45 -12.68 -26.37 -30.16
N GLU A 46 -13.12 -26.67 -31.38
CA GLU A 46 -13.45 -25.63 -32.37
C GLU A 46 -14.56 -24.66 -31.88
N GLU A 47 -15.07 -24.79 -30.65
CA GLU A 47 -16.31 -24.20 -30.13
C GLU A 47 -16.15 -23.21 -28.93
N ASP A 48 -14.97 -22.98 -28.35
CA ASP A 48 -14.82 -22.01 -27.25
C ASP A 48 -14.75 -20.56 -27.76
N ASP A 49 -15.66 -19.71 -27.28
CA ASP A 49 -15.78 -18.29 -27.66
C ASP A 49 -14.61 -17.44 -27.13
N PHE A 50 -14.07 -17.78 -25.96
CA PHE A 50 -12.91 -17.16 -25.31
C PHE A 50 -11.82 -18.21 -25.07
N ILE A 51 -10.57 -17.84 -25.34
CA ILE A 51 -9.50 -18.83 -25.48
C ILE A 51 -8.40 -18.68 -24.43
N ALA A 52 -7.89 -17.47 -24.24
CA ALA A 52 -6.84 -17.18 -23.27
C ALA A 52 -7.13 -15.85 -22.60
N ILE A 53 -6.80 -15.75 -21.30
CA ILE A 53 -6.86 -14.51 -20.53
C ILE A 53 -5.54 -14.38 -19.76
N ALA A 54 -4.86 -13.26 -19.95
CA ALA A 54 -3.66 -12.89 -19.20
C ALA A 54 -3.91 -11.59 -18.43
N LEU A 55 -3.38 -11.54 -17.22
CA LEU A 55 -3.39 -10.35 -16.37
C LEU A 55 -1.98 -9.81 -16.27
N ASN A 56 -1.77 -8.53 -16.50
CA ASN A 56 -0.50 -7.84 -16.30
C ASN A 56 -0.66 -6.75 -15.25
N PRO A 57 0.40 -6.41 -14.48
CA PRO A 57 0.34 -5.25 -13.60
C PRO A 57 -0.03 -4.00 -14.41
N GLY A 58 -0.82 -3.09 -13.83
CA GLY A 58 -0.95 -1.75 -14.35
C GLY A 58 0.23 -0.87 -13.94
N SER A 59 0.11 0.45 -14.07
CA SER A 59 1.20 1.36 -13.70
C SER A 59 1.59 1.24 -12.22
N ASP A 60 0.58 1.01 -11.37
CA ASP A 60 0.64 0.70 -9.95
C ASP A 60 -0.48 -0.30 -9.57
N GLU A 61 -0.61 -0.66 -8.28
CA GLU A 61 -1.61 -1.62 -7.80
C GLU A 61 -3.08 -1.15 -7.94
N THR A 62 -3.31 0.12 -8.30
CA THR A 62 -4.66 0.65 -8.56
C THR A 62 -5.14 0.36 -9.98
N GLU A 63 -4.29 -0.23 -10.82
CA GLU A 63 -4.55 -0.57 -12.20
C GLU A 63 -4.25 -2.06 -12.47
N LEU A 64 -5.07 -2.71 -13.30
CA LEU A 64 -4.84 -4.06 -13.79
C LEU A 64 -5.08 -4.10 -15.28
N ASN A 65 -4.10 -4.64 -16.00
CA ASN A 65 -4.14 -4.78 -17.44
C ASN A 65 -4.60 -6.19 -17.81
N PHE A 66 -5.46 -6.26 -18.82
CA PHE A 66 -6.04 -7.49 -19.34
C PHE A 66 -5.63 -7.66 -20.78
N THR A 67 -5.39 -8.91 -21.15
CA THR A 67 -5.32 -9.36 -22.54
C THR A 67 -6.15 -10.61 -22.68
N TRP A 68 -6.99 -10.71 -23.71
CA TRP A 68 -7.70 -11.95 -23.99
C TRP A 68 -7.98 -12.16 -25.47
N TYR A 69 -8.17 -13.43 -25.81
CA TYR A 69 -8.42 -13.91 -27.16
C TYR A 69 -9.86 -14.39 -27.30
N ASP A 70 -10.51 -14.03 -28.41
CA ASP A 70 -11.88 -14.46 -28.73
C ASP A 70 -12.06 -14.86 -30.21
N ARG A 71 -13.15 -15.59 -30.51
CA ARG A 71 -13.59 -15.95 -31.89
C ARG A 71 -14.83 -15.16 -32.36
N ILE A 72 -15.36 -14.28 -31.52
CA ILE A 72 -16.65 -13.60 -31.71
C ILE A 72 -16.51 -12.49 -32.74
N GLY A 73 -15.42 -11.73 -32.67
CA GLY A 73 -15.12 -10.74 -33.68
C GLY A 73 -15.69 -9.33 -33.42
N GLU A 74 -16.20 -9.08 -32.22
CA GLU A 74 -16.90 -7.84 -31.81
C GLU A 74 -16.12 -7.07 -30.74
N GLU A 75 -16.48 -5.80 -30.50
CA GLU A 75 -15.81 -4.95 -29.50
C GLU A 75 -15.81 -5.60 -28.11
N GLY A 76 -14.65 -5.54 -27.46
CA GLY A 76 -14.39 -6.15 -26.17
C GLY A 76 -14.47 -5.20 -24.98
N ALA A 77 -14.78 -5.72 -23.78
CA ALA A 77 -14.67 -5.00 -22.52
C ALA A 77 -14.42 -5.93 -21.33
N VAL A 78 -13.80 -5.39 -20.28
CA VAL A 78 -13.66 -6.05 -18.98
C VAL A 78 -14.68 -5.49 -18.01
N TYR A 79 -15.43 -6.37 -17.35
CA TYR A 79 -16.33 -6.01 -16.25
C TYR A 79 -15.72 -6.54 -14.96
N MET A 80 -15.46 -5.65 -14.01
CA MET A 80 -14.87 -6.00 -12.72
C MET A 80 -15.62 -5.29 -11.59
N ALA A 81 -15.93 -6.00 -10.51
CA ALA A 81 -16.68 -5.43 -9.38
C ALA A 81 -16.16 -5.99 -8.05
N GLU A 82 -16.32 -5.21 -6.98
CA GLU A 82 -16.03 -5.69 -5.62
C GLU A 82 -16.89 -6.92 -5.32
N LYS A 83 -16.27 -7.99 -4.82
CA LYS A 83 -16.94 -9.25 -4.51
C LYS A 83 -17.97 -9.05 -3.39
N THR A 84 -19.15 -9.65 -3.53
CA THR A 84 -20.24 -9.53 -2.55
C THR A 84 -21.11 -10.78 -2.52
N ASP A 85 -21.43 -11.27 -1.32
CA ASP A 85 -22.35 -12.40 -1.12
C ASP A 85 -23.83 -11.97 -0.98
N ASP A 86 -24.11 -10.66 -1.02
CA ASP A 86 -25.48 -10.15 -0.96
C ASP A 86 -26.25 -10.45 -2.26
N ALA A 87 -27.07 -11.50 -2.23
CA ALA A 87 -27.90 -11.94 -3.34
C ALA A 87 -28.82 -10.84 -3.93
N ALA A 88 -29.14 -9.78 -3.17
CA ALA A 88 -29.90 -8.65 -3.69
C ALA A 88 -29.11 -7.81 -4.70
N LYS A 89 -27.77 -7.82 -4.61
CA LYS A 89 -26.84 -7.09 -5.46
C LYS A 89 -26.34 -7.88 -6.66
N LEU A 90 -26.62 -9.18 -6.73
CA LEU A 90 -26.16 -10.07 -7.81
C LEU A 90 -27.20 -10.18 -8.92
N ASP A 91 -26.73 -10.28 -10.17
CA ASP A 91 -27.54 -10.66 -11.34
C ASP A 91 -27.84 -12.16 -11.37
N GLU A 92 -28.56 -12.59 -12.41
CA GLU A 92 -28.94 -14.00 -12.57
C GLU A 92 -27.76 -14.93 -12.82
N THR A 93 -26.60 -14.37 -13.19
CA THR A 93 -25.33 -15.10 -13.36
C THR A 93 -24.50 -15.12 -12.07
N GLY A 94 -24.94 -14.44 -11.02
CA GLY A 94 -24.18 -14.29 -9.78
C GLY A 94 -23.16 -13.15 -9.82
N PHE A 95 -23.20 -12.27 -10.83
CA PHE A 95 -22.26 -11.15 -10.96
C PHE A 95 -22.85 -9.86 -10.33
N PRO A 96 -22.05 -9.02 -9.65
CA PRO A 96 -22.55 -7.78 -9.05
C PRO A 96 -23.14 -6.78 -10.07
N LYS A 97 -24.33 -6.24 -9.78
CA LYS A 97 -25.07 -5.28 -10.63
C LYS A 97 -24.61 -3.84 -10.50
N ASP A 98 -24.16 -3.46 -9.30
CA ASP A 98 -23.84 -2.08 -8.94
C ASP A 98 -22.33 -1.95 -8.69
N GLY A 99 -21.74 -0.79 -9.03
CA GLY A 99 -20.34 -0.51 -8.74
C GLY A 99 -19.34 -1.24 -9.63
N VAL A 100 -19.73 -1.56 -10.87
CA VAL A 100 -18.87 -2.23 -11.85
C VAL A 100 -17.88 -1.24 -12.46
N LEU A 101 -16.60 -1.53 -12.33
CA LEU A 101 -15.51 -0.92 -13.07
C LEU A 101 -15.47 -1.54 -14.47
N VAL A 102 -15.37 -0.69 -15.49
CA VAL A 102 -15.32 -1.11 -16.88
C VAL A 102 -14.00 -0.67 -17.48
N GLY A 103 -13.24 -1.63 -18.00
CA GLY A 103 -12.09 -1.40 -18.87
C GLY A 103 -12.53 -1.55 -20.32
N GLU A 104 -12.52 -0.47 -21.09
CA GLU A 104 -12.79 -0.52 -22.53
C GLU A 104 -11.59 -1.14 -23.25
N ALA A 105 -11.83 -2.09 -24.14
CA ALA A 105 -10.76 -2.75 -24.87
C ALA A 105 -10.37 -2.01 -26.14
N VAL A 106 -9.09 -2.12 -26.49
CA VAL A 106 -8.62 -1.98 -27.87
C VAL A 106 -8.57 -3.37 -28.47
N THR A 107 -9.23 -3.55 -29.61
CA THR A 107 -9.34 -4.85 -30.28
C THR A 107 -8.59 -4.84 -31.61
N GLU A 108 -7.74 -5.84 -31.84
CA GLU A 108 -6.99 -6.04 -33.07
C GLU A 108 -7.29 -7.44 -33.65
N PRO A 109 -7.70 -7.54 -34.92
CA PRO A 109 -7.97 -8.83 -35.54
C PRO A 109 -6.67 -9.55 -35.90
N LEU A 110 -6.57 -10.84 -35.58
CA LEU A 110 -5.45 -11.70 -35.92
C LEU A 110 -5.87 -12.89 -36.79
N LYS A 111 -5.06 -13.24 -37.77
CA LYS A 111 -5.20 -14.48 -38.54
C LYS A 111 -4.04 -15.40 -38.26
N TYR A 112 -4.28 -16.47 -37.52
CA TYR A 112 -3.23 -17.44 -37.22
C TYR A 112 -3.19 -18.58 -38.26
N THR A 113 -1.98 -18.94 -38.68
CA THR A 113 -1.69 -20.10 -39.53
C THR A 113 -0.88 -21.12 -38.75
N GLY A 114 -1.53 -22.04 -38.06
CA GLY A 114 -0.86 -23.13 -37.33
C GLY A 114 -0.46 -24.29 -38.25
N SER A 115 0.75 -24.81 -38.09
CA SER A 115 1.21 -26.01 -38.80
C SER A 115 0.74 -27.29 -38.11
N LYS A 116 -0.38 -27.85 -38.58
CA LYS A 116 -0.64 -29.32 -38.64
C LYS A 116 -1.71 -29.72 -39.65
N SER A 117 -2.47 -28.76 -40.17
CA SER A 117 -3.31 -28.85 -41.37
C SER A 117 -3.64 -27.43 -41.80
N ASN A 118 -3.94 -27.18 -43.07
CA ASN A 118 -4.26 -25.85 -43.62
C ASN A 118 -5.57 -25.22 -43.07
N ASN A 119 -5.83 -25.29 -41.77
CA ASN A 119 -6.98 -24.67 -41.12
C ASN A 119 -6.53 -23.36 -40.47
N TYR A 120 -7.00 -22.24 -41.03
CA TYR A 120 -6.91 -20.93 -40.40
C TYR A 120 -7.85 -20.93 -39.20
N ILE A 121 -7.36 -20.50 -38.04
CA ILE A 121 -8.24 -20.10 -36.95
C ILE A 121 -8.11 -18.58 -36.82
N ASP A 122 -9.22 -17.89 -37.05
CA ASP A 122 -9.32 -16.44 -36.94
C ASP A 122 -9.68 -16.12 -35.48
N TYR A 123 -8.82 -15.36 -34.80
CA TYR A 123 -9.04 -14.88 -33.43
C TYR A 123 -8.94 -13.35 -33.39
N GLN A 124 -9.53 -12.72 -32.39
CA GLN A 124 -9.25 -11.32 -32.06
C GLN A 124 -8.51 -11.23 -30.73
N ILE A 125 -7.61 -10.26 -30.64
CA ILE A 125 -6.90 -9.91 -29.42
C ILE A 125 -7.55 -8.66 -28.87
N ASN A 126 -7.86 -8.69 -27.60
CA ASN A 126 -8.41 -7.56 -26.87
C ASN A 126 -7.48 -7.20 -25.74
N LYS A 127 -7.22 -5.90 -25.56
CA LYS A 127 -6.43 -5.37 -24.45
C LYS A 127 -7.19 -4.26 -23.76
N ALA A 128 -7.32 -4.36 -22.44
CA ALA A 128 -8.00 -3.36 -21.64
C ALA A 128 -7.23 -3.06 -20.36
N THR A 129 -7.44 -1.87 -19.80
CA THR A 129 -6.93 -1.49 -18.48
C THR A 129 -8.10 -1.13 -17.58
N VAL A 130 -8.24 -1.84 -16.46
CA VAL A 130 -9.16 -1.46 -15.39
C VAL A 130 -8.39 -0.59 -14.41
N LYS A 131 -8.99 0.54 -14.00
CA LYS A 131 -8.38 1.53 -13.09
C LYS A 131 -9.25 1.73 -11.85
N GLY A 132 -8.65 2.28 -10.80
CA GLY A 132 -9.35 2.64 -9.56
C GLY A 132 -9.61 1.43 -8.66
N LEU A 133 -8.78 0.40 -8.77
CA LEU A 133 -8.77 -0.74 -7.86
C LEU A 133 -8.37 -0.29 -6.46
N LYS A 134 -9.01 -0.88 -5.46
CA LYS A 134 -8.78 -0.57 -4.05
C LYS A 134 -7.89 -1.62 -3.44
N ALA A 135 -6.94 -1.17 -2.63
CA ALA A 135 -6.14 -1.99 -1.75
C ALA A 135 -6.99 -2.96 -0.90
N ASN A 136 -6.46 -4.15 -0.63
CA ASN A 136 -7.05 -5.17 0.25
C ASN A 136 -8.52 -5.47 -0.08
N THR A 137 -8.83 -5.58 -1.37
CA THR A 137 -10.18 -5.77 -1.87
C THR A 137 -10.23 -6.96 -2.83
N GLU A 138 -11.16 -7.87 -2.57
CA GLU A 138 -11.49 -8.96 -3.49
C GLU A 138 -12.42 -8.45 -4.59
N TYR A 139 -12.08 -8.76 -5.83
CA TYR A 139 -12.84 -8.46 -7.03
C TYR A 139 -13.27 -9.75 -7.73
N ILE A 140 -14.42 -9.69 -8.37
CA ILE A 140 -14.86 -10.65 -9.37
C ILE A 140 -14.84 -9.96 -10.74
N TYR A 141 -14.36 -10.65 -11.76
CA TYR A 141 -14.30 -10.11 -13.12
C TYR A 141 -14.74 -11.12 -14.17
N ARG A 142 -15.09 -10.60 -15.35
CA ARG A 142 -15.32 -11.36 -16.59
C ARG A 142 -14.98 -10.48 -17.78
N VAL A 143 -14.59 -11.08 -18.90
CA VAL A 143 -14.44 -10.39 -20.18
C VAL A 143 -15.70 -10.58 -21.03
N GLN A 144 -15.96 -9.63 -21.93
CA GLN A 144 -17.10 -9.63 -22.83
C GLN A 144 -16.62 -9.26 -24.24
N ASN A 145 -17.14 -9.93 -25.27
CA ASN A 145 -17.14 -9.46 -26.66
C ASN A 145 -18.56 -9.61 -27.20
N GLY A 146 -19.12 -8.53 -27.75
CA GLY A 146 -20.53 -8.52 -28.16
C GLY A 146 -21.46 -8.81 -26.99
N ASP A 147 -22.41 -9.74 -27.16
CA ASP A 147 -23.34 -10.16 -26.09
C ASP A 147 -22.84 -11.39 -25.30
N VAL A 148 -21.61 -11.88 -25.56
CA VAL A 148 -21.06 -13.09 -24.95
C VAL A 148 -20.07 -12.72 -23.85
N TYR A 149 -20.18 -13.41 -22.71
CA TYR A 149 -19.30 -13.23 -21.56
C TYR A 149 -18.48 -14.49 -21.30
N SER A 150 -17.24 -14.31 -20.82
CA SER A 150 -16.46 -15.41 -20.26
C SER A 150 -17.08 -15.95 -18.97
N GLU A 151 -16.51 -17.04 -18.45
CA GLU A 151 -16.69 -17.38 -17.04
C GLU A 151 -16.25 -16.22 -16.13
N THR A 152 -16.68 -16.28 -14.87
CA THR A 152 -16.27 -15.33 -13.85
C THR A 152 -15.02 -15.81 -13.14
N TYR A 153 -14.08 -14.91 -12.94
CA TYR A 153 -12.82 -15.14 -12.25
C TYR A 153 -12.69 -14.20 -11.06
N GLU A 154 -11.84 -14.57 -10.11
CA GLU A 154 -11.56 -13.76 -8.93
C GLU A 154 -10.16 -13.18 -9.00
N PHE A 155 -10.03 -11.94 -8.57
CA PHE A 155 -8.76 -11.27 -8.43
C PHE A 155 -8.78 -10.48 -7.13
N GLU A 156 -7.74 -10.61 -6.33
CA GLU A 156 -7.62 -9.85 -5.10
C GLU A 156 -6.45 -8.88 -5.24
N VAL A 157 -6.72 -7.61 -4.97
CA VAL A 157 -5.66 -6.61 -4.78
C VAL A 157 -5.09 -6.87 -3.38
N LYS A 158 -4.26 -7.92 -3.30
CA LYS A 158 -3.64 -8.37 -2.06
C LYS A 158 -2.60 -7.38 -1.60
N GLY A 159 -2.64 -7.11 -0.29
CA GLY A 159 -1.61 -6.39 0.43
C GLY A 159 -1.47 -4.95 -0.02
N THR A 160 -1.81 -4.03 0.87
CA THR A 160 -0.87 -2.92 1.07
C THR A 160 0.02 -3.28 2.26
N ILE A 161 1.08 -2.51 2.45
CA ILE A 161 2.08 -2.65 3.51
C ILE A 161 1.38 -2.98 4.87
N PRO A 162 1.89 -3.87 5.76
CA PRO A 162 3.27 -4.25 6.01
C PRO A 162 3.76 -5.48 5.26
N GLU A 163 2.88 -6.37 4.81
CA GLU A 163 3.28 -7.68 4.32
C GLU A 163 2.63 -7.94 2.96
N TRP A 164 3.45 -8.29 1.98
CA TRP A 164 2.99 -8.75 0.68
C TRP A 164 4.07 -9.63 0.06
N SER A 165 3.71 -10.39 -0.97
CA SER A 165 4.62 -11.37 -1.56
C SER A 165 4.36 -11.56 -3.05
N PHE A 166 5.36 -12.06 -3.75
CA PHE A 166 5.26 -12.42 -5.15
C PHE A 166 6.08 -13.67 -5.45
N TYR A 167 5.69 -14.39 -6.50
CA TYR A 167 6.47 -15.49 -7.00
C TYR A 167 7.50 -15.03 -8.03
N PHE A 168 8.63 -15.72 -8.08
CA PHE A 168 9.60 -15.57 -9.15
C PHE A 168 9.85 -16.92 -9.83
N ALA A 169 9.68 -16.92 -11.15
CA ALA A 169 9.93 -18.07 -12.02
C ALA A 169 10.77 -17.63 -13.22
N THR A 170 11.44 -18.58 -13.87
CA THR A 170 12.18 -18.32 -15.11
C THR A 170 12.07 -19.54 -16.03
N ASP A 171 12.20 -19.30 -17.33
CA ASP A 171 12.30 -20.34 -18.34
C ASP A 171 11.25 -21.47 -18.21
N PRO A 172 9.93 -21.16 -18.11
CA PRO A 172 8.91 -22.18 -18.24
C PRO A 172 9.04 -22.96 -19.56
N GLN A 173 9.42 -22.30 -20.66
CA GLN A 173 9.88 -22.88 -21.91
C GLN A 173 9.25 -24.25 -22.25
N LEU A 174 7.98 -24.24 -22.69
CA LEU A 174 7.10 -25.41 -22.60
C LEU A 174 7.20 -26.43 -23.75
N ASN A 175 8.29 -26.41 -24.48
CA ASN A 175 8.60 -27.32 -25.57
C ASN A 175 10.11 -27.53 -25.66
N ASN A 176 10.54 -28.69 -26.17
CA ASN A 176 11.94 -28.96 -26.49
C ASN A 176 12.03 -29.63 -27.86
N ALA A 177 13.23 -29.62 -28.47
CA ALA A 177 13.50 -30.27 -29.75
C ALA A 177 13.15 -31.78 -29.80
N SER A 178 12.78 -32.39 -28.67
CA SER A 178 12.35 -33.79 -28.51
C SER A 178 10.82 -33.98 -28.55
N GLY A 179 10.02 -32.91 -28.48
CA GLY A 179 8.55 -32.93 -28.63
C GLY A 179 7.75 -33.28 -27.36
N GLU A 180 8.24 -32.95 -26.17
CA GLU A 180 7.60 -33.29 -24.88
C GLU A 180 6.61 -32.23 -24.33
N ASN A 181 5.80 -31.60 -25.19
CA ASN A 181 4.98 -30.44 -24.81
C ASN A 181 4.03 -30.71 -23.63
N ALA A 182 3.31 -31.84 -23.64
CA ALA A 182 2.34 -32.16 -22.58
C ALA A 182 2.97 -32.36 -21.19
N ALA A 183 4.18 -32.93 -21.13
CA ALA A 183 4.87 -33.16 -19.86
C ALA A 183 5.44 -31.85 -19.30
N ALA A 184 5.96 -30.99 -20.17
CA ALA A 184 6.42 -29.65 -19.81
C ALA A 184 5.29 -28.80 -19.21
N ILE A 185 4.15 -28.76 -19.89
CA ILE A 185 2.94 -28.05 -19.43
C ILE A 185 2.48 -28.60 -18.08
N GLY A 186 2.43 -29.93 -17.93
CA GLY A 186 2.07 -30.56 -16.65
C GLY A 186 3.01 -30.19 -15.49
N ARG A 187 4.32 -30.09 -15.75
CA ARG A 187 5.31 -29.67 -14.74
C ARG A 187 5.20 -28.18 -14.41
N TRP A 188 4.90 -27.33 -15.39
CA TRP A 188 4.63 -25.92 -15.16
C TRP A 188 3.39 -25.71 -14.29
N ILE A 189 2.25 -26.32 -14.66
CA ILE A 189 1.02 -26.30 -13.84
C ILE A 189 1.32 -26.79 -12.43
N SER A 190 2.03 -27.91 -12.28
CA SER A 190 2.39 -28.45 -10.97
C SER A 190 3.28 -27.51 -10.17
N SER A 191 4.19 -26.76 -10.80
CA SER A 191 5.07 -25.82 -10.10
C SER A 191 4.30 -24.61 -9.57
N VAL A 192 3.38 -24.08 -10.37
CA VAL A 192 2.47 -22.99 -9.97
C VAL A 192 1.52 -23.44 -8.86
N ASP A 193 0.92 -24.63 -8.97
CA ASP A 193 0.04 -25.19 -7.94
C ASP A 193 0.78 -25.34 -6.61
N LYS A 194 1.99 -25.94 -6.61
CA LYS A 194 2.77 -26.16 -5.40
C LYS A 194 3.24 -24.88 -4.72
N ILE A 195 3.70 -23.88 -5.49
CA ILE A 195 4.08 -22.60 -4.87
C ILE A 195 2.86 -21.88 -4.30
N THR A 196 1.69 -22.08 -4.91
CA THR A 196 0.41 -21.57 -4.41
C THR A 196 -0.04 -22.25 -3.13
N GLU A 197 0.25 -23.54 -2.95
CA GLU A 197 0.04 -24.21 -1.67
C GLU A 197 0.98 -23.67 -0.58
N VAL A 198 2.21 -23.27 -0.93
CA VAL A 198 3.17 -22.67 0.01
C VAL A 198 2.71 -21.29 0.46
N ASN A 199 2.28 -20.46 -0.48
CA ASN A 199 1.87 -19.09 -0.18
C ASN A 199 0.69 -18.64 -1.05
N PRO A 200 -0.57 -18.96 -0.69
CA PRO A 200 -1.74 -18.53 -1.46
C PRO A 200 -1.92 -17.00 -1.49
N ASP A 201 -1.17 -16.26 -0.67
CA ASP A 201 -1.24 -14.81 -0.51
C ASP A 201 -0.32 -14.00 -1.41
N ALA A 202 0.45 -14.66 -2.27
CA ALA A 202 1.19 -13.96 -3.32
C ALA A 202 0.23 -13.17 -4.23
N SER A 203 0.60 -11.90 -4.48
CA SER A 203 -0.20 -10.92 -5.21
C SER A 203 0.11 -10.93 -6.71
N MET A 204 1.30 -11.41 -7.09
CA MET A 204 1.76 -11.43 -8.47
C MET A 204 2.79 -12.53 -8.72
N MET A 205 3.10 -12.75 -10.00
CA MET A 205 4.21 -13.58 -10.45
C MET A 205 5.10 -12.76 -11.39
N VAL A 206 6.40 -12.75 -11.12
CA VAL A 206 7.44 -12.14 -11.96
C VAL A 206 8.16 -13.27 -12.69
N ILE A 207 8.31 -13.14 -14.01
CA ILE A 207 8.91 -14.18 -14.86
C ILE A 207 10.02 -13.59 -15.72
N ALA A 208 11.27 -14.01 -15.51
CA ALA A 208 12.43 -13.49 -16.27
C ALA A 208 12.62 -14.17 -17.65
N GLY A 209 11.56 -14.24 -18.45
CA GLY A 209 11.61 -14.62 -19.87
C GLY A 209 11.64 -16.13 -20.16
N ASP A 210 11.66 -16.42 -21.47
CA ASP A 210 11.52 -17.74 -22.08
C ASP A 210 10.21 -18.43 -21.65
N LEU A 211 9.11 -17.73 -21.86
CA LEU A 211 7.76 -18.21 -21.53
C LEU A 211 7.36 -19.38 -22.43
N ALA A 212 7.73 -19.30 -23.71
CA ALA A 212 7.60 -20.36 -24.71
C ALA A 212 8.98 -20.71 -25.29
N HIS A 213 9.12 -21.90 -25.87
CA HIS A 213 10.32 -22.32 -26.58
C HIS A 213 10.35 -21.80 -28.02
N ASN A 214 9.19 -21.75 -28.70
CA ASN A 214 9.08 -21.26 -30.07
C ASN A 214 8.12 -20.07 -30.16
N GLY A 215 8.53 -18.93 -29.62
CA GLY A 215 7.72 -17.70 -29.50
C GLY A 215 7.24 -17.03 -30.80
N GLY A 216 7.34 -17.69 -31.95
CA GLY A 216 6.67 -17.23 -33.18
C GLY A 216 6.36 -18.33 -34.19
N GLY A 217 6.17 -19.55 -33.69
CA GLY A 217 5.79 -20.71 -34.51
C GLY A 217 4.66 -21.56 -33.93
N GLU A 218 4.37 -21.44 -32.63
CA GLU A 218 3.38 -22.29 -31.93
C GLU A 218 2.61 -21.50 -30.84
N GLU A 219 1.53 -20.81 -31.25
CA GLU A 219 0.62 -20.05 -30.34
C GLU A 219 0.11 -20.89 -29.16
N SER A 220 -0.08 -22.19 -29.37
CA SER A 220 -0.48 -23.16 -28.34
C SER A 220 0.49 -23.24 -27.17
N GLU A 221 1.78 -22.89 -27.33
CA GLU A 221 2.71 -22.86 -26.20
C GLU A 221 2.33 -21.76 -25.18
N TYR A 222 1.73 -20.66 -25.63
CA TYR A 222 1.23 -19.62 -24.74
C TYR A 222 -0.17 -19.93 -24.22
N ILE A 223 -1.10 -20.26 -25.13
CA ILE A 223 -2.52 -20.48 -24.84
C ILE A 223 -2.74 -21.77 -24.05
N ASP A 224 -2.29 -22.90 -24.60
CA ASP A 224 -2.50 -24.23 -24.00
C ASP A 224 -1.41 -24.60 -22.98
N GLY A 225 -0.32 -23.82 -22.95
CA GLY A 225 0.84 -24.07 -22.13
C GLY A 225 1.03 -23.06 -21.01
N PHE A 226 1.57 -21.88 -21.34
CA PHE A 226 2.03 -20.92 -20.34
C PHE A 226 0.87 -20.39 -19.50
N LEU A 227 -0.26 -20.07 -20.13
CA LEU A 227 -1.45 -19.57 -19.46
C LEU A 227 -2.36 -20.69 -18.91
N ALA A 228 -1.97 -21.95 -19.06
CA ALA A 228 -2.77 -23.09 -18.61
C ALA A 228 -3.01 -23.18 -17.07
N PRO A 229 -2.09 -22.77 -16.18
CA PRO A 229 -2.36 -22.84 -14.75
C PRO A 229 -3.47 -21.87 -14.35
N GLU A 230 -4.57 -22.40 -13.79
CA GLU A 230 -5.75 -21.61 -13.39
C GLU A 230 -5.41 -20.44 -12.45
N ARG A 231 -4.40 -20.62 -11.60
CA ARG A 231 -3.93 -19.58 -10.68
C ARG A 231 -3.48 -18.30 -11.38
N LEU A 232 -3.00 -18.38 -12.63
CA LEU A 232 -2.56 -17.19 -13.38
C LEU A 232 -3.70 -16.24 -13.73
N LYS A 233 -4.96 -16.71 -13.75
CA LYS A 233 -6.17 -15.86 -13.89
C LYS A 233 -6.46 -15.02 -12.63
N SER A 234 -5.65 -15.16 -11.58
CA SER A 234 -5.78 -14.42 -10.33
C SER A 234 -4.46 -13.80 -9.86
N LEU A 235 -3.46 -13.71 -10.74
CA LEU A 235 -2.15 -13.11 -10.48
C LEU A 235 -1.80 -12.12 -11.58
N ALA A 236 -1.33 -10.93 -11.21
CA ALA A 236 -0.68 -10.05 -12.18
C ALA A 236 0.65 -10.68 -12.63
N LEU A 237 0.90 -10.73 -13.94
CA LEU A 237 2.10 -11.32 -14.54
C LEU A 237 3.07 -10.25 -14.99
N GLY A 238 4.17 -10.08 -14.24
CA GLY A 238 5.32 -9.27 -14.64
C GLY A 238 6.28 -10.09 -15.48
N THR A 239 5.98 -10.21 -16.78
CA THR A 239 6.77 -11.03 -17.71
C THR A 239 7.87 -10.23 -18.40
N THR A 240 9.08 -10.77 -18.45
CA THR A 240 10.19 -10.24 -19.24
C THR A 240 10.28 -10.98 -20.59
N VAL A 241 10.82 -10.34 -21.62
CA VAL A 241 11.11 -10.99 -22.91
C VAL A 241 12.42 -11.79 -22.82
N GLY A 242 12.36 -13.09 -23.12
CA GLY A 242 13.52 -13.96 -23.32
C GLY A 242 13.89 -14.14 -24.80
N ASN A 243 15.01 -14.82 -25.05
CA ASN A 243 15.46 -15.03 -26.43
C ASN A 243 14.60 -16.06 -27.19
N HIS A 244 13.84 -16.91 -26.51
CA HIS A 244 12.87 -17.80 -27.13
C HIS A 244 11.51 -17.15 -27.37
N ASP A 245 11.24 -16.02 -26.72
CA ASP A 245 10.02 -15.21 -26.94
C ASP A 245 10.13 -14.34 -28.21
N GLN A 246 11.30 -14.30 -28.84
CA GLN A 246 11.60 -13.54 -30.05
C GLN A 246 11.68 -14.44 -31.29
N HIS A 247 10.89 -14.13 -32.32
CA HIS A 247 10.93 -14.88 -33.57
C HIS A 247 10.66 -14.03 -34.81
N THR A 248 11.12 -14.52 -35.97
CA THR A 248 11.00 -13.83 -37.26
C THR A 248 9.78 -14.26 -38.09
N THR A 249 8.92 -15.14 -37.58
CA THR A 249 7.85 -15.79 -38.37
C THR A 249 6.42 -15.54 -37.87
N GLY A 250 6.24 -14.70 -36.85
CA GLY A 250 4.92 -14.43 -36.29
C GLY A 250 5.08 -13.89 -34.88
N ILE A 251 4.31 -12.86 -34.57
CA ILE A 251 4.24 -12.16 -33.30
C ILE A 251 3.52 -13.09 -32.31
N VAL A 252 4.01 -13.24 -31.08
CA VAL A 252 3.26 -13.96 -30.03
C VAL A 252 3.35 -13.25 -28.69
N TYR A 253 4.56 -12.89 -28.22
CA TYR A 253 4.71 -12.30 -26.89
C TYR A 253 3.89 -11.01 -26.74
N ALA A 254 4.04 -10.05 -27.66
CA ALA A 254 3.36 -8.76 -27.59
C ALA A 254 1.84 -8.91 -27.64
N GLU A 255 1.32 -9.98 -28.25
CA GLU A 255 -0.11 -10.22 -28.41
C GLU A 255 -0.76 -10.72 -27.12
N HIS A 256 -0.01 -11.41 -26.27
CA HIS A 256 -0.49 -11.98 -25.00
C HIS A 256 -0.45 -11.02 -23.82
N PHE A 257 0.34 -9.94 -23.91
CA PHE A 257 0.59 -9.07 -22.77
C PHE A 257 0.29 -7.61 -23.07
N ASN A 258 -0.18 -6.91 -22.02
CA ASN A 258 -0.49 -5.50 -22.03
C ASN A 258 0.34 -4.83 -20.93
N GLN A 259 1.63 -4.59 -21.22
CA GLN A 259 2.56 -4.07 -20.22
C GLN A 259 2.38 -2.57 -19.98
N PRO A 260 2.48 -2.10 -18.73
CA PRO A 260 2.39 -0.68 -18.38
C PRO A 260 3.72 0.04 -18.64
N ASN A 261 3.68 1.35 -18.92
CA ASN A 261 4.86 2.19 -19.10
C ASN A 261 5.93 1.63 -20.07
N GLN A 262 5.48 0.87 -21.07
CA GLN A 262 6.34 0.25 -22.07
C GLN A 262 6.93 1.29 -23.03
N THR A 263 8.18 1.05 -23.43
CA THR A 263 8.94 1.86 -24.40
C THR A 263 9.34 1.02 -25.60
N ASP A 264 9.98 1.66 -26.58
CA ASP A 264 10.60 0.98 -27.72
C ASP A 264 12.09 0.63 -27.45
N ILE A 265 12.63 0.96 -26.27
CA ILE A 265 14.04 0.70 -25.92
C ILE A 265 14.28 -0.80 -25.83
N GLY A 266 15.32 -1.30 -26.49
CA GLY A 266 15.61 -2.75 -26.55
C GLY A 266 14.63 -3.56 -27.42
N SER A 267 13.58 -2.92 -27.97
CA SER A 267 12.66 -3.60 -28.89
C SER A 267 13.41 -4.17 -30.09
N TYR A 268 13.01 -5.37 -30.51
CA TYR A 268 13.60 -6.06 -31.64
C TYR A 268 12.51 -6.75 -32.44
N MET A 269 12.41 -6.43 -33.74
CA MET A 269 11.29 -6.86 -34.58
C MET A 269 9.95 -6.42 -33.94
N ASP A 270 9.03 -7.35 -33.70
CA ASP A 270 7.70 -7.08 -33.14
C ASP A 270 7.63 -7.34 -31.62
N THR A 271 8.76 -7.57 -30.93
CA THR A 271 8.76 -7.72 -29.47
C THR A 271 8.87 -6.38 -28.75
N PRO A 272 8.12 -6.19 -27.65
CA PRO A 272 8.10 -4.93 -26.92
C PRO A 272 9.45 -4.62 -26.26
N GLY A 273 9.71 -3.33 -26.06
CA GLY A 273 10.88 -2.86 -25.34
C GLY A 273 10.70 -2.81 -23.82
N ASP A 274 11.62 -2.13 -23.17
CA ASP A 274 11.68 -1.98 -21.72
C ASP A 274 10.40 -1.38 -21.14
N TYR A 275 10.02 -1.83 -19.95
CA TYR A 275 8.85 -1.34 -19.24
C TYR A 275 9.04 -1.38 -17.72
N TRP A 276 8.24 -0.61 -16.98
CA TRP A 276 8.30 -0.59 -15.52
C TRP A 276 6.91 -0.49 -14.89
N TYR A 277 6.80 -0.98 -13.67
CA TYR A 277 5.62 -0.79 -12.84
C TYR A 277 6.01 -0.73 -11.37
N THR A 278 5.20 -0.07 -10.57
CA THR A 278 5.28 -0.23 -9.12
C THR A 278 4.25 -1.23 -8.66
N TYR A 279 4.56 -1.96 -7.60
CA TYR A 279 3.57 -2.74 -6.88
C TYR A 279 3.89 -2.60 -5.41
N ASN A 280 2.97 -2.01 -4.63
CA ASN A 280 3.22 -1.66 -3.23
C ASN A 280 4.49 -0.78 -3.09
N ASN A 281 5.47 -1.21 -2.28
CA ASN A 281 6.70 -0.47 -2.03
C ASN A 281 7.87 -0.89 -2.92
N ALA A 282 7.64 -1.67 -3.99
CA ALA A 282 8.67 -2.08 -4.93
C ALA A 282 8.47 -1.49 -6.33
N LEU A 283 9.58 -1.09 -6.95
CA LEU A 283 9.68 -0.75 -8.38
C LEU A 283 10.29 -1.94 -9.11
N PHE A 284 9.59 -2.41 -10.14
CA PHE A 284 10.05 -3.45 -11.04
C PHE A 284 10.41 -2.81 -12.39
N ILE A 285 11.64 -3.03 -12.84
CA ILE A 285 12.17 -2.48 -14.09
C ILE A 285 12.55 -3.66 -14.99
N ASN A 286 11.76 -3.90 -16.02
CA ASN A 286 11.96 -5.00 -16.95
C ASN A 286 12.71 -4.48 -18.18
N LEU A 287 13.88 -5.05 -18.47
CA LEU A 287 14.68 -4.69 -19.64
C LEU A 287 14.57 -5.79 -20.69
N THR A 288 14.32 -5.38 -21.93
CA THR A 288 14.44 -6.23 -23.12
C THR A 288 15.89 -6.20 -23.57
N SER A 289 16.76 -6.94 -22.86
CA SER A 289 18.22 -6.90 -23.06
C SER A 289 18.79 -8.13 -23.78
N SER A 290 18.00 -9.17 -24.01
CA SER A 290 18.42 -10.37 -24.75
C SER A 290 17.89 -10.25 -26.19
N VAL A 291 18.71 -10.57 -27.19
CA VAL A 291 18.23 -10.73 -28.57
C VAL A 291 18.73 -12.03 -29.15
N ARG A 292 17.81 -12.87 -29.65
CA ARG A 292 18.16 -14.18 -30.19
C ARG A 292 19.23 -14.06 -31.28
N ASN A 293 20.37 -14.72 -31.07
CA ASN A 293 21.50 -14.78 -31.99
C ASN A 293 22.11 -13.41 -32.37
N ASN A 294 21.92 -12.36 -31.57
CA ASN A 294 22.48 -11.04 -31.88
C ASN A 294 22.99 -10.29 -30.63
N ILE A 295 24.24 -10.56 -30.28
CA ILE A 295 24.98 -9.83 -29.24
C ILE A 295 25.09 -8.32 -29.53
N THR A 296 25.07 -7.91 -30.80
CA THR A 296 25.27 -6.50 -31.18
C THR A 296 24.05 -5.67 -30.83
N SER A 297 22.82 -6.18 -31.04
CA SER A 297 21.61 -5.46 -30.66
C SER A 297 21.44 -5.35 -29.15
N ALA A 298 21.78 -6.41 -28.42
CA ALA A 298 21.78 -6.42 -26.96
C ALA A 298 22.72 -5.34 -26.35
N LEU A 299 23.88 -5.10 -26.98
CA LEU A 299 24.82 -4.05 -26.56
C LEU A 299 24.48 -2.65 -27.08
N THR A 300 23.70 -2.54 -28.17
CA THR A 300 23.40 -1.24 -28.81
C THR A 300 22.57 -0.34 -27.90
N HIS A 301 21.76 -0.92 -27.02
CA HIS A 301 20.83 -0.19 -26.17
C HIS A 301 21.27 -0.08 -24.71
N VAL A 302 22.50 -0.47 -24.36
CA VAL A 302 22.93 -0.47 -22.94
C VAL A 302 22.83 0.93 -22.31
N ASP A 303 23.25 1.99 -23.02
CA ASP A 303 23.10 3.36 -22.52
C ASP A 303 21.63 3.78 -22.40
N ASP A 304 20.77 3.31 -23.32
CA ASP A 304 19.33 3.59 -23.32
C ASP A 304 18.65 2.87 -22.14
N HIS A 305 19.00 1.60 -21.88
CA HIS A 305 18.54 0.83 -20.71
C HIS A 305 18.92 1.54 -19.41
N VAL A 306 20.16 2.05 -19.31
CA VAL A 306 20.61 2.81 -18.14
C VAL A 306 19.83 4.11 -17.98
N ALA A 307 19.56 4.84 -19.07
CA ALA A 307 18.73 6.04 -19.04
C ALA A 307 17.28 5.72 -18.60
N PHE A 308 16.73 4.62 -19.09
CA PHE A 308 15.41 4.13 -18.72
C PHE A 308 15.31 3.75 -17.24
N ILE A 309 16.31 3.04 -16.70
CA ILE A 309 16.38 2.71 -15.26
C ILE A 309 16.35 4.00 -14.42
N LYS A 310 17.18 4.99 -14.78
CA LYS A 310 17.19 6.29 -14.08
C LYS A 310 15.82 6.96 -14.14
N GLU A 311 15.20 7.02 -15.31
CA GLU A 311 13.88 7.62 -15.48
C GLU A 311 12.81 6.92 -14.63
N ALA A 312 12.78 5.58 -14.63
CA ALA A 312 11.85 4.80 -13.84
C ALA A 312 12.02 5.06 -12.33
N ILE A 313 13.27 5.14 -11.85
CA ILE A 313 13.56 5.43 -10.45
C ILE A 313 13.23 6.89 -10.09
N GLU A 314 13.52 7.85 -10.96
CA GLU A 314 13.19 9.27 -10.74
C GLU A 314 11.69 9.54 -10.71
N LYS A 315 10.91 8.77 -11.48
CA LYS A 315 9.44 8.80 -11.43
C LYS A 315 8.88 8.16 -10.18
N ASN A 316 9.60 7.21 -9.58
CA ASN A 316 9.17 6.43 -8.43
C ASN A 316 10.20 6.51 -7.27
N PRO A 317 10.51 7.72 -6.76
CA PRO A 317 11.60 7.90 -5.80
C PRO A 317 11.30 7.31 -4.41
N ASP A 318 10.03 7.07 -4.12
CA ASP A 318 9.50 6.67 -2.81
C ASP A 318 9.43 5.14 -2.63
N THR A 319 9.91 4.34 -3.59
CA THR A 319 9.95 2.88 -3.45
C THR A 319 11.08 2.43 -2.53
N ASP A 320 10.77 1.47 -1.66
CA ASP A 320 11.74 0.84 -0.77
C ASP A 320 12.65 -0.13 -1.53
N TRP A 321 12.11 -0.83 -2.52
CA TRP A 321 12.80 -1.87 -3.28
C TRP A 321 12.89 -1.51 -4.76
N ARG A 322 14.08 -1.65 -5.35
CA ARG A 322 14.35 -1.44 -6.78
C ARG A 322 14.89 -2.73 -7.36
N ILE A 323 14.03 -3.40 -8.13
CA ILE A 323 14.28 -4.73 -8.67
C ILE A 323 14.37 -4.61 -10.19
N ILE A 324 15.52 -4.96 -10.75
CA ILE A 324 15.75 -5.00 -12.19
C ILE A 324 15.58 -6.44 -12.66
N ILE A 325 14.85 -6.64 -13.75
CA ILE A 325 14.60 -7.95 -14.33
C ILE A 325 14.97 -7.91 -15.80
N PHE A 326 15.80 -8.85 -16.23
CA PHE A 326 16.08 -9.09 -17.64
C PHE A 326 16.51 -10.54 -17.83
N HIS A 327 16.36 -11.06 -19.03
CA HIS A 327 16.47 -12.51 -19.24
C HIS A 327 17.90 -13.06 -19.08
N GLU A 328 18.89 -12.44 -19.73
CA GLU A 328 20.28 -12.96 -19.80
C GLU A 328 20.92 -13.16 -18.41
N ALA A 329 21.46 -14.35 -18.14
CA ALA A 329 22.14 -14.69 -16.89
C ALA A 329 23.54 -14.07 -16.80
N LEU A 330 23.67 -12.87 -16.23
CA LEU A 330 25.00 -12.25 -16.14
C LEU A 330 25.95 -13.08 -15.29
N PHE A 331 25.52 -13.66 -14.18
CA PHE A 331 26.35 -14.46 -13.29
C PHE A 331 25.70 -15.83 -13.09
N SER A 332 26.34 -16.89 -13.57
CA SER A 332 25.79 -18.25 -13.51
C SER A 332 26.86 -19.31 -13.27
N GLY A 333 26.40 -20.51 -12.90
CA GLY A 333 27.17 -21.75 -12.75
C GLY A 333 27.16 -22.69 -13.98
N GLY A 334 26.35 -22.37 -14.99
CA GLY A 334 26.18 -23.19 -16.17
C GLY A 334 27.05 -22.73 -17.34
N TRP A 335 26.93 -23.42 -18.47
CA TRP A 335 27.85 -23.23 -19.59
C TRP A 335 27.69 -21.88 -20.31
N HIS A 336 26.53 -21.22 -20.21
CA HIS A 336 26.34 -19.88 -20.78
C HIS A 336 27.23 -18.83 -20.11
N ALA A 337 27.64 -19.04 -18.84
CA ALA A 337 28.65 -18.19 -18.19
C ALA A 337 29.99 -18.12 -18.95
N THR A 338 30.24 -19.05 -19.88
CA THR A 338 31.45 -19.07 -20.71
C THR A 338 31.29 -18.42 -22.08
N GLU A 339 30.06 -18.09 -22.49
CA GLU A 339 29.76 -17.50 -23.79
C GLU A 339 30.28 -16.06 -23.89
N GLU A 340 30.66 -15.68 -25.11
CA GLU A 340 31.14 -14.32 -25.41
C GLU A 340 30.03 -13.28 -25.22
N SER A 341 28.78 -13.63 -25.56
CA SER A 341 27.58 -12.81 -25.32
C SER A 341 27.42 -12.44 -23.86
N THR A 342 27.30 -13.45 -23.00
CA THR A 342 27.09 -13.28 -21.57
C THR A 342 28.25 -12.50 -20.93
N ARG A 343 29.51 -12.83 -21.28
CA ARG A 343 30.69 -12.12 -20.77
C ARG A 343 30.75 -10.66 -21.22
N THR A 344 30.40 -10.39 -22.47
CA THR A 344 30.43 -9.01 -22.99
C THR A 344 29.33 -8.17 -22.36
N MET A 345 28.13 -8.72 -22.23
CA MET A 345 27.03 -8.06 -21.52
C MET A 345 27.41 -7.80 -20.06
N ARG A 346 27.91 -8.81 -19.34
CA ARG A 346 28.40 -8.65 -17.95
C ARG A 346 29.42 -7.54 -17.83
N ASN A 347 30.44 -7.53 -18.69
CA ASN A 347 31.52 -6.54 -18.64
C ASN A 347 31.10 -5.12 -19.08
N THR A 348 29.92 -4.96 -19.68
CA THR A 348 29.42 -3.66 -20.16
C THR A 348 28.33 -3.12 -19.23
N LEU A 349 27.30 -3.91 -18.95
CA LEU A 349 26.13 -3.49 -18.18
C LEU A 349 26.42 -3.43 -16.68
N VAL A 350 27.14 -4.41 -16.10
CA VAL A 350 27.37 -4.45 -14.64
C VAL A 350 28.11 -3.20 -14.13
N PRO A 351 29.20 -2.72 -14.76
CA PRO A 351 29.83 -1.47 -14.34
C PRO A 351 28.91 -0.25 -14.40
N LEU A 352 27.98 -0.21 -15.35
CA LEU A 352 27.02 0.89 -15.47
C LEU A 352 25.91 0.79 -14.41
N LEU A 353 25.47 -0.43 -14.08
CA LEU A 353 24.57 -0.67 -12.95
C LEU A 353 25.21 -0.25 -11.63
N ASP A 354 26.49 -0.55 -11.42
CA ASP A 354 27.27 -0.11 -10.26
C ASP A 354 27.40 1.41 -10.20
N GLU A 355 27.67 2.07 -11.33
CA GLU A 355 27.74 3.54 -11.39
C GLU A 355 26.43 4.19 -10.94
N ILE A 356 25.28 3.65 -11.38
CA ILE A 356 23.99 4.22 -11.02
C ILE A 356 23.52 3.77 -9.64
N ASP A 357 23.94 2.61 -9.13
CA ASP A 357 23.61 2.14 -7.79
C ASP A 357 24.02 3.14 -6.70
N VAL A 358 25.20 3.77 -6.85
CA VAL A 358 25.70 4.79 -5.89
C VAL A 358 24.69 5.91 -5.62
N ASP A 359 23.96 6.35 -6.65
CA ASP A 359 22.99 7.44 -6.54
C ASP A 359 21.53 6.92 -6.41
N TYR A 360 21.25 5.78 -7.05
CA TYR A 360 19.92 5.25 -7.30
C TYR A 360 19.63 3.92 -6.59
N GLY A 361 20.51 3.37 -5.76
CA GLY A 361 20.29 2.23 -4.86
C GLY A 361 19.51 1.06 -5.47
N ILE A 362 20.16 0.20 -6.25
CA ILE A 362 19.63 -1.02 -6.84
C ILE A 362 19.81 -2.18 -5.87
N ASP A 363 18.75 -2.91 -5.58
CA ASP A 363 18.79 -3.95 -4.55
C ASP A 363 19.07 -5.33 -5.09
N LEU A 364 18.41 -5.62 -6.21
CA LEU A 364 18.28 -6.96 -6.71
C LEU A 364 18.15 -6.95 -8.23
N VAL A 365 18.93 -7.82 -8.86
CA VAL A 365 18.79 -8.16 -10.27
C VAL A 365 18.32 -9.60 -10.38
N LEU A 366 17.22 -9.81 -11.09
CA LEU A 366 16.63 -11.12 -11.34
C LEU A 366 16.82 -11.52 -12.81
N ASN A 367 17.41 -12.68 -13.05
CA ASN A 367 17.68 -13.22 -14.38
C ASN A 367 17.11 -14.62 -14.58
N GLY A 368 16.91 -15.00 -15.84
CA GLY A 368 16.59 -16.37 -16.28
C GLY A 368 17.71 -16.88 -17.18
N HIS A 369 17.38 -17.49 -18.33
CA HIS A 369 18.27 -17.93 -19.41
C HIS A 369 19.18 -19.11 -19.07
N GLU A 370 19.87 -19.01 -17.94
CA GLU A 370 20.63 -20.13 -17.44
C GLU A 370 19.68 -21.08 -16.72
N HIS A 371 19.50 -22.28 -17.27
CA HIS A 371 18.78 -23.36 -16.60
C HIS A 371 19.64 -23.99 -15.50
N TYR A 372 20.09 -23.17 -14.55
CA TYR A 372 20.98 -23.48 -13.44
C TYR A 372 20.76 -22.41 -12.36
N TYR A 373 20.43 -22.82 -11.13
CA TYR A 373 20.16 -21.84 -10.06
C TYR A 373 21.45 -21.18 -9.57
N SER A 374 21.42 -19.86 -9.41
CA SER A 374 22.54 -19.15 -8.81
C SER A 374 22.19 -17.85 -8.08
N ARG A 375 22.98 -17.54 -7.06
CA ARG A 375 23.00 -16.27 -6.35
C ARG A 375 24.44 -15.82 -6.14
N THR A 376 24.73 -14.57 -6.46
CA THR A 376 26.05 -13.98 -6.24
C THR A 376 26.33 -13.69 -4.77
N TYR A 377 27.60 -13.47 -4.44
CA TYR A 377 27.95 -12.60 -3.31
C TYR A 377 27.43 -11.17 -3.54
N LEU A 378 27.57 -10.29 -2.55
CA LEU A 378 27.31 -8.87 -2.75
C LEU A 378 28.32 -8.32 -3.76
N MET A 379 27.84 -7.82 -4.89
CA MET A 379 28.68 -7.35 -5.99
C MET A 379 28.80 -5.82 -5.98
N GLN A 380 30.02 -5.33 -6.14
CA GLN A 380 30.31 -3.93 -6.49
C GLN A 380 31.04 -3.94 -7.84
N GLY A 381 30.32 -3.55 -8.89
CA GLY A 381 30.69 -3.81 -10.26
C GLY A 381 30.95 -5.29 -10.49
N LEU A 382 32.08 -5.62 -11.10
CA LEU A 382 32.47 -7.00 -11.41
C LEU A 382 33.08 -7.76 -10.22
N ASN A 383 33.21 -7.14 -9.05
CA ASN A 383 33.92 -7.73 -7.90
C ASN A 383 32.94 -8.12 -6.79
N ALA A 384 33.11 -9.32 -6.24
CA ALA A 384 32.47 -9.69 -4.99
C ALA A 384 33.17 -8.98 -3.81
N LEU A 385 32.40 -8.35 -2.93
CA LEU A 385 32.94 -7.65 -1.75
C LEU A 385 33.41 -8.61 -0.64
N SER A 386 32.84 -9.81 -0.59
CA SER A 386 33.23 -10.90 0.28
C SER A 386 32.98 -12.22 -0.43
N THR A 387 33.87 -13.19 -0.25
CA THR A 387 33.69 -14.57 -0.71
C THR A 387 33.61 -15.55 0.48
N GLU A 388 33.34 -15.05 1.69
CA GLU A 388 33.27 -15.85 2.92
C GLU A 388 31.87 -16.43 3.14
N GLY A 389 31.56 -17.54 2.46
CA GLY A 389 30.33 -18.30 2.65
C GLY A 389 29.06 -17.56 2.18
N ALA A 390 27.96 -18.29 2.03
CA ALA A 390 26.69 -17.69 1.63
C ALA A 390 25.95 -17.15 2.86
N PRO A 391 25.85 -15.82 3.07
CA PRO A 391 25.01 -15.30 4.14
C PRO A 391 23.55 -15.67 3.86
N ALA A 392 22.84 -16.09 4.91
CA ALA A 392 21.39 -16.29 4.88
C ALA A 392 20.62 -14.96 5.06
N GLU A 393 21.27 -13.96 5.67
CA GLU A 393 20.68 -12.64 5.90
C GLU A 393 21.76 -11.56 5.82
N VAL A 394 21.41 -10.41 5.24
CA VAL A 394 22.22 -9.19 5.24
C VAL A 394 21.37 -7.97 5.61
N THR A 395 22.01 -6.94 6.16
CA THR A 395 21.35 -5.68 6.56
C THR A 395 22.11 -4.51 5.99
N ASP A 396 21.39 -3.59 5.34
CA ASP A 396 21.91 -2.40 4.68
C ASP A 396 23.10 -2.70 3.75
N PRO A 397 22.98 -3.67 2.80
CA PRO A 397 24.06 -3.94 1.87
C PRO A 397 24.33 -2.73 0.97
N ASP A 398 25.60 -2.50 0.65
CA ASP A 398 26.08 -1.49 -0.29
C ASP A 398 26.65 -2.22 -1.51
N GLY A 399 25.87 -2.25 -2.60
CA GLY A 399 26.09 -3.07 -3.79
C GLY A 399 24.86 -3.93 -4.15
N ILE A 400 25.00 -4.73 -5.20
CA ILE A 400 23.88 -5.41 -5.86
C ILE A 400 23.99 -6.93 -5.69
N TYR A 401 22.86 -7.59 -5.40
CA TYR A 401 22.73 -9.05 -5.54
C TYR A 401 22.15 -9.42 -6.91
N TYR A 402 22.72 -10.45 -7.54
CA TYR A 402 22.19 -11.05 -8.76
C TYR A 402 21.70 -12.46 -8.44
N ILE A 403 20.48 -12.76 -8.86
CA ILE A 403 19.88 -14.09 -8.74
C ILE A 403 19.41 -14.55 -10.11
N THR A 404 19.90 -15.70 -10.53
CA THR A 404 19.44 -16.39 -11.73
C THR A 404 18.60 -17.60 -11.32
N GLY A 405 17.34 -17.60 -11.76
CA GLY A 405 16.45 -18.74 -11.58
C GLY A 405 16.91 -19.95 -12.39
N ASN A 406 16.49 -21.14 -11.98
CA ASN A 406 16.54 -22.33 -12.83
C ASN A 406 15.19 -22.47 -13.54
N THR A 407 15.06 -23.38 -14.51
CA THR A 407 13.80 -23.59 -15.23
C THR A 407 12.64 -23.94 -14.28
N ALA A 408 11.49 -23.31 -14.48
CA ALA A 408 10.28 -23.55 -13.70
C ALA A 408 9.46 -24.77 -14.18
N SER A 409 9.73 -25.28 -15.39
CA SER A 409 9.04 -26.46 -15.94
C SER A 409 9.95 -27.70 -15.99
N GLY A 410 11.27 -27.52 -15.93
CA GLY A 410 12.22 -28.62 -16.00
C GLY A 410 12.43 -29.20 -17.39
N VAL A 411 12.24 -28.39 -18.44
CA VAL A 411 12.30 -28.83 -19.84
C VAL A 411 13.74 -28.97 -20.34
N LEU A 412 14.63 -28.07 -19.94
CA LEU A 412 16.06 -28.10 -20.26
C LEU A 412 16.84 -27.80 -18.97
N TYR A 413 18.04 -28.39 -18.84
CA TYR A 413 18.97 -28.12 -17.76
C TYR A 413 20.37 -27.97 -18.32
N ASN A 414 21.14 -27.06 -17.74
CA ASN A 414 22.52 -26.82 -18.14
C ASN A 414 23.48 -27.49 -17.15
N ASP A 415 24.47 -28.19 -17.70
CA ASP A 415 25.51 -28.84 -16.90
C ASP A 415 26.42 -27.80 -16.23
N PRO A 416 26.88 -28.05 -14.99
CA PRO A 416 27.87 -27.20 -14.34
C PRO A 416 29.16 -27.15 -15.15
N VAL A 417 29.74 -25.96 -15.26
CA VAL A 417 31.11 -25.79 -15.80
C VAL A 417 32.14 -25.66 -14.69
N SER A 418 33.41 -25.87 -15.02
CA SER A 418 34.51 -25.65 -14.07
C SER A 418 35.17 -24.30 -14.38
N ILE A 419 34.58 -23.22 -13.85
CA ILE A 419 35.16 -21.88 -13.85
C ILE A 419 35.45 -21.45 -12.40
N ASP A 420 36.29 -20.42 -12.25
CA ASP A 420 36.46 -19.79 -10.94
C ASP A 420 35.17 -19.02 -10.60
N TYR A 421 34.54 -19.41 -9.49
CA TYR A 421 33.25 -18.89 -9.03
C TYR A 421 33.45 -17.79 -8.00
N ASP A 422 34.36 -16.86 -8.26
CA ASP A 422 34.71 -15.79 -7.32
C ASP A 422 33.55 -14.82 -7.04
N TYR A 423 32.48 -14.87 -7.85
CA TYR A 423 31.25 -14.11 -7.68
C TYR A 423 30.07 -14.91 -7.09
N MET A 424 30.13 -16.24 -6.93
CA MET A 424 28.95 -17.05 -6.57
C MET A 424 28.90 -17.42 -5.09
N ALA A 425 27.85 -16.99 -4.39
CA ALA A 425 27.59 -17.40 -3.01
C ALA A 425 26.88 -18.76 -2.98
N VAL A 426 25.85 -18.94 -3.82
CA VAL A 426 25.08 -20.17 -3.95
C VAL A 426 24.97 -20.51 -5.42
N HIS A 427 25.17 -21.78 -5.76
CA HIS A 427 25.05 -22.26 -7.12
C HIS A 427 24.71 -23.75 -7.08
N GLU A 428 23.69 -24.16 -7.82
CA GLU A 428 23.16 -25.51 -7.70
C GLU A 428 22.50 -25.99 -9.00
N GLN A 429 22.79 -27.26 -9.37
CA GLN A 429 22.11 -27.95 -10.44
C GLN A 429 21.68 -29.34 -10.01
N GLN A 430 20.38 -29.47 -9.78
CA GLN A 430 19.73 -30.68 -9.32
C GLN A 430 18.85 -31.35 -10.36
N TYR A 431 18.75 -30.79 -11.56
CA TYR A 431 17.92 -31.32 -12.64
C TYR A 431 16.46 -31.52 -12.21
N THR A 432 15.96 -30.57 -11.41
CA THR A 432 14.57 -30.46 -10.96
C THR A 432 14.11 -29.02 -11.14
N PRO A 433 12.84 -28.75 -11.49
CA PRO A 433 12.37 -27.39 -11.69
C PRO A 433 12.41 -26.59 -10.40
N ASN A 434 12.60 -25.27 -10.50
CA ASN A 434 12.63 -24.36 -9.36
C ASN A 434 11.62 -23.23 -9.51
N ILE A 435 11.12 -22.76 -8.37
CA ILE A 435 10.30 -21.55 -8.27
C ILE A 435 10.55 -20.90 -6.92
N SER A 436 10.52 -19.58 -6.85
CA SER A 436 10.80 -18.85 -5.62
C SER A 436 9.57 -18.14 -5.09
N ASN A 437 9.44 -18.10 -3.77
CA ASN A 437 8.55 -17.18 -3.06
C ASN A 437 9.39 -16.01 -2.55
N ILE A 438 8.95 -14.78 -2.81
CA ILE A 438 9.56 -13.56 -2.26
C ILE A 438 8.56 -12.91 -1.31
N ASP A 439 8.91 -12.89 -0.03
CA ASP A 439 8.14 -12.21 1.01
C ASP A 439 8.76 -10.85 1.32
N ILE A 440 7.95 -9.80 1.22
CA ILE A 440 8.31 -8.46 1.67
C ILE A 440 7.56 -8.15 2.95
N SER A 441 8.31 -7.88 4.02
CA SER A 441 7.78 -7.42 5.30
C SER A 441 8.35 -6.06 5.63
N THR A 442 7.49 -5.10 5.91
CA THR A 442 7.87 -3.73 6.21
C THR A 442 7.35 -3.36 7.57
N THR A 443 8.18 -2.63 8.30
CA THR A 443 7.88 -2.02 9.57
C THR A 443 8.26 -0.54 9.50
N PRO A 444 7.85 0.26 10.49
CA PRO A 444 8.39 1.61 10.66
C PRO A 444 9.91 1.68 10.65
N TYR A 445 10.58 0.63 11.13
CA TYR A 445 12.00 0.61 11.45
C TYR A 445 12.86 -0.02 10.35
N GLU A 446 12.30 -0.98 9.64
CA GLU A 446 13.02 -1.88 8.75
C GLU A 446 12.06 -2.38 7.67
N THR A 447 12.56 -2.65 6.47
CA THR A 447 11.89 -3.50 5.49
C THR A 447 12.80 -4.67 5.15
N SER A 448 12.23 -5.85 4.93
CA SER A 448 12.96 -7.07 4.59
C SER A 448 12.35 -7.71 3.35
N LEU A 449 13.20 -8.14 2.43
CA LEU A 449 12.86 -8.96 1.28
C LEU A 449 13.52 -10.33 1.48
N ARG A 450 12.70 -11.37 1.68
CA ARG A 450 13.16 -12.75 1.86
C ARG A 450 12.79 -13.57 0.65
N ILE A 451 13.78 -14.25 0.08
CA ILE A 451 13.66 -15.09 -1.11
C ILE A 451 13.87 -16.53 -0.66
N VAL A 452 12.86 -17.37 -0.85
CA VAL A 452 13.00 -18.82 -0.64
C VAL A 452 12.77 -19.50 -1.98
N THR A 453 13.82 -20.13 -2.51
CA THR A 453 13.75 -20.90 -3.75
C THR A 453 13.48 -22.35 -3.42
N TYR A 454 12.46 -22.93 -4.05
CA TYR A 454 12.05 -24.32 -3.85
C TYR A 454 12.31 -25.15 -5.09
N ARG A 455 12.61 -26.42 -4.89
CA ARG A 455 12.39 -27.45 -5.91
C ARG A 455 10.91 -27.73 -6.00
N THR A 456 10.39 -27.98 -7.20
CA THR A 456 9.00 -28.41 -7.38
C THR A 456 8.92 -29.88 -7.79
N ALA A 457 10.03 -30.63 -7.71
CA ALA A 457 10.12 -32.07 -8.01
C ALA A 457 11.24 -32.78 -7.21
N GLU A 458 11.18 -34.11 -7.14
CA GLU A 458 12.23 -34.96 -6.58
C GLU A 458 12.99 -35.76 -7.66
N GLY A 459 14.33 -35.63 -7.68
CA GLY A 459 15.25 -36.51 -8.41
C GLY A 459 15.34 -36.28 -9.94
N ASN A 460 16.46 -36.72 -10.52
CA ASN A 460 16.87 -36.40 -11.91
C ASN A 460 16.18 -37.23 -13.02
N GLY A 461 14.98 -37.78 -12.76
CA GLY A 461 14.28 -38.69 -13.69
C GLY A 461 12.79 -38.43 -13.78
N TYR A 462 12.39 -37.19 -13.51
CA TYR A 462 11.03 -36.85 -13.15
C TYR A 462 10.08 -36.75 -14.36
N THR A 463 9.12 -37.66 -14.43
CA THR A 463 8.05 -37.70 -15.44
C THR A 463 6.64 -37.53 -14.83
N GLY A 464 6.52 -37.01 -13.60
CA GLY A 464 5.27 -36.94 -12.82
C GLY A 464 4.99 -35.58 -12.16
N THR A 465 4.04 -35.49 -11.22
CA THR A 465 3.62 -34.25 -10.50
C THR A 465 3.76 -34.33 -8.96
N GLU A 466 4.08 -35.50 -8.38
CA GLU A 466 4.35 -35.68 -6.95
C GLU A 466 5.82 -35.45 -6.58
N GLY A 467 6.16 -34.56 -5.63
CA GLY A 467 7.55 -34.36 -5.20
C GLY A 467 7.82 -33.03 -4.48
N SER A 468 8.74 -33.11 -3.51
CA SER A 468 9.26 -32.14 -2.54
C SER A 468 9.31 -30.65 -2.94
N MET A 469 8.78 -29.80 -2.04
CA MET A 469 9.10 -28.36 -1.89
C MET A 469 10.35 -28.16 -1.03
N SER A 470 11.46 -28.80 -1.38
CA SER A 470 12.72 -28.65 -0.64
C SER A 470 13.37 -27.31 -0.99
N VAL A 471 13.91 -26.66 0.03
CA VAL A 471 14.59 -25.37 -0.12
C VAL A 471 15.92 -25.57 -0.83
N VAL A 472 16.12 -24.82 -1.91
CA VAL A 472 17.39 -24.66 -2.64
C VAL A 472 18.21 -23.57 -1.99
N ASP A 473 17.57 -22.43 -1.70
CA ASP A 473 18.19 -21.27 -1.04
C ASP A 473 17.14 -20.51 -0.22
N ASP A 474 17.58 -19.85 0.85
CA ASP A 474 16.78 -19.02 1.75
C ASP A 474 17.63 -17.81 2.15
N PHE A 475 17.32 -16.68 1.54
CA PHE A 475 18.14 -15.48 1.63
C PHE A 475 17.29 -14.25 1.91
N THR A 476 17.73 -13.42 2.87
CA THR A 476 17.02 -12.21 3.28
C THR A 476 17.90 -10.97 3.15
N ILE A 477 17.38 -9.93 2.49
CA ILE A 477 17.95 -8.57 2.50
C ILE A 477 17.10 -7.71 3.44
N LYS A 478 17.72 -6.97 4.36
CA LYS A 478 17.07 -6.01 5.24
C LYS A 478 17.57 -4.60 4.97
N LYS A 479 16.67 -3.62 5.03
CA LYS A 479 16.98 -2.20 5.02
C LYS A 479 16.42 -1.51 6.24
N THR A 480 17.27 -0.83 7.00
CA THR A 480 16.87 -0.01 8.15
C THR A 480 16.27 1.33 7.69
N THR A 481 15.73 2.09 8.64
CA THR A 481 15.07 3.38 8.36
C THR A 481 15.99 4.40 7.69
N GLU A 482 17.30 4.31 7.90
CA GLU A 482 18.29 5.20 7.27
C GLU A 482 18.45 4.91 5.76
N PHE A 483 18.28 3.65 5.35
CA PHE A 483 18.47 3.19 3.97
C PHE A 483 17.16 3.07 3.18
N LYS A 484 16.01 3.04 3.86
CA LYS A 484 14.69 3.18 3.21
C LYS A 484 14.57 4.54 2.53
N LYS A 485 14.13 4.58 1.28
CA LYS A 485 13.85 5.84 0.58
C LYS A 485 12.52 6.38 1.11
N MET A 486 12.62 7.36 2.00
CA MET A 486 11.45 7.98 2.62
C MET A 486 10.87 9.04 1.68
N GLY A 487 9.66 8.82 1.18
CA GLY A 487 8.95 9.88 0.47
C GLY A 487 8.55 11.07 1.35
N ALA A 488 7.86 12.04 0.76
CA ALA A 488 7.49 13.28 1.45
C ALA A 488 6.61 13.04 2.71
N GLU A 489 7.00 13.61 3.85
CA GLU A 489 6.29 13.46 5.13
C GLU A 489 4.77 13.67 5.01
N LYS A 490 3.99 12.77 5.60
CA LYS A 490 2.52 12.81 5.57
C LYS A 490 1.96 13.31 6.90
N THR A 491 0.78 13.94 6.89
CA THR A 491 0.09 14.39 8.10
C THR A 491 -1.26 13.70 8.23
N VAL A 492 -1.44 12.92 9.30
CA VAL A 492 -2.70 12.23 9.62
C VAL A 492 -3.38 12.97 10.77
N ALA A 493 -4.71 13.05 10.75
CA ALA A 493 -5.47 13.78 11.76
C ALA A 493 -6.56 12.92 12.41
N ASP A 494 -6.70 13.04 13.73
CA ASP A 494 -7.91 12.59 14.44
C ASP A 494 -9.02 13.63 14.20
N GLU A 495 -10.09 13.23 13.50
CA GLU A 495 -11.16 14.15 13.10
C GLU A 495 -11.94 14.73 14.29
N THR A 496 -11.96 14.03 15.42
CA THR A 496 -12.75 14.40 16.60
C THR A 496 -12.08 15.51 17.41
N THR A 497 -10.79 15.38 17.64
CA THR A 497 -9.98 16.29 18.46
C THR A 497 -9.25 17.34 17.62
N GLY A 498 -9.02 17.06 16.33
CA GLY A 498 -8.19 17.87 15.44
C GLY A 498 -6.69 17.74 15.71
N ILE A 499 -6.26 16.75 16.49
CA ILE A 499 -4.85 16.42 16.69
C ILE A 499 -4.29 15.90 15.38
N LYS A 500 -3.15 16.46 14.95
CA LYS A 500 -2.46 16.04 13.74
C LYS A 500 -1.12 15.43 14.10
N VAL A 501 -0.76 14.33 13.47
CA VAL A 501 0.55 13.69 13.61
C VAL A 501 1.20 13.67 12.24
N LYS A 502 2.37 14.29 12.16
CA LYS A 502 3.23 14.19 10.99
C LYS A 502 4.04 12.91 11.12
N VAL A 503 3.92 12.03 10.13
CA VAL A 503 4.60 10.73 10.08
C VAL A 503 5.50 10.65 8.85
N PRO A 504 6.63 9.93 8.95
CA PRO A 504 7.37 9.45 7.78
C PRO A 504 6.49 8.85 6.68
N ASN A 505 6.86 9.01 5.41
CA ASN A 505 6.11 8.44 4.27
C ASN A 505 6.34 6.94 4.04
N VAL A 506 7.00 6.24 4.96
CA VAL A 506 7.08 4.76 4.92
C VAL A 506 5.71 4.09 5.12
N PHE A 507 4.63 4.87 5.24
CA PHE A 507 3.29 4.40 5.52
C PHE A 507 2.28 4.92 4.50
N SER A 508 1.43 4.04 3.97
CA SER A 508 0.25 4.47 3.22
C SER A 508 -0.69 5.29 4.11
N GLN A 509 -1.38 6.29 3.54
CA GLN A 509 -2.31 7.13 4.31
C GLN A 509 -3.47 6.32 4.90
N ASP A 510 -3.86 5.23 4.24
CA ASP A 510 -4.99 4.39 4.64
C ASP A 510 -4.64 3.47 5.82
N GLU A 511 -3.34 3.32 6.11
CA GLU A 511 -2.83 2.39 7.11
C GLU A 511 -2.47 3.06 8.43
N VAL A 512 -2.09 4.33 8.42
CA VAL A 512 -1.79 5.08 9.64
C VAL A 512 -3.06 5.68 10.19
N LYS A 513 -3.44 5.26 11.40
CA LYS A 513 -4.58 5.84 12.11
C LYS A 513 -4.08 6.56 13.35
N VAL A 514 -4.54 7.79 13.54
CA VAL A 514 -4.35 8.55 14.78
C VAL A 514 -5.67 8.53 15.51
N SER A 515 -5.64 8.10 16.77
CA SER A 515 -6.75 8.28 17.69
C SER A 515 -6.29 9.13 18.86
N ALA A 516 -7.13 10.10 19.25
CA ALA A 516 -6.85 10.92 20.41
C ALA A 516 -8.04 10.94 21.37
N ASN A 517 -7.86 10.31 22.52
CA ASN A 517 -8.90 10.23 23.55
C ASN A 517 -8.68 11.27 24.64
N ILE A 518 -9.73 11.99 25.03
CA ILE A 518 -9.65 12.91 26.17
C ILE A 518 -9.76 12.09 27.46
N ILE A 519 -8.65 11.95 28.20
CA ILE A 519 -8.62 11.24 29.48
C ILE A 519 -9.28 12.07 30.58
N THR A 520 -8.93 13.36 30.67
CA THR A 520 -9.51 14.29 31.64
C THR A 520 -9.37 15.74 31.18
N SER A 521 -10.22 16.63 31.73
CA SER A 521 -10.13 18.07 31.49
C SER A 521 -10.44 18.88 32.75
N GLY A 522 -9.78 20.04 32.90
CA GLY A 522 -10.03 20.96 34.02
C GLY A 522 -9.38 20.53 35.34
N ASP A 523 -10.07 20.76 36.47
CA ASP A 523 -9.49 20.63 37.82
C ASP A 523 -9.06 19.19 38.19
N GLU A 524 -9.51 18.18 37.45
CA GLU A 524 -9.14 16.77 37.67
C GLU A 524 -7.71 16.43 37.23
N PHE A 525 -7.12 17.20 36.31
CA PHE A 525 -5.69 17.09 36.01
C PHE A 525 -4.82 17.38 37.24
N ASN A 526 -5.27 18.26 38.14
CA ASN A 526 -4.55 18.56 39.38
C ASN A 526 -4.59 17.38 40.38
N LYS A 527 -5.45 16.37 40.15
CA LYS A 527 -5.52 15.14 40.94
C LYS A 527 -4.62 14.03 40.38
N LEU A 528 -4.17 14.15 39.13
CA LEU A 528 -3.14 13.27 38.56
C LEU A 528 -1.81 13.63 39.24
N SER A 529 -1.48 12.87 40.29
CA SER A 529 -0.32 13.04 41.15
C SER A 529 0.97 13.15 40.34
N GLY A 530 1.48 14.37 40.15
CA GLY A 530 2.78 14.60 39.52
C GLY A 530 2.87 15.91 38.74
N ALA A 531 1.88 16.28 37.92
CA ALA A 531 2.03 17.36 36.94
C ALA A 531 2.28 18.76 37.56
N ALA A 532 1.59 19.09 38.66
CA ALA A 532 1.77 20.38 39.36
C ALA A 532 3.11 20.52 40.09
N SER A 533 3.82 19.41 40.34
CA SER A 533 5.14 19.40 40.99
C SER A 533 6.32 19.47 40.02
N VAL A 534 6.12 19.26 38.72
CA VAL A 534 7.21 19.15 37.74
C VAL A 534 7.66 20.50 37.16
N ASP A 535 6.77 21.50 37.12
CA ASP A 535 7.09 22.85 36.64
C ASP A 535 6.95 23.89 37.76
N ALA A 536 8.10 24.27 38.33
CA ALA A 536 8.22 25.23 39.43
C ALA A 536 7.72 26.63 39.06
N GLU A 537 7.62 26.96 37.78
CA GLU A 537 7.12 28.25 37.29
C GLU A 537 5.59 28.31 37.15
N MET A 538 4.96 27.14 37.08
CA MET A 538 3.52 26.94 36.91
C MET A 538 2.78 26.74 38.24
N LYS A 539 3.47 26.28 39.29
CA LYS A 539 2.91 25.96 40.62
C LYS A 539 2.04 27.06 41.25
N ASP A 540 2.28 28.31 40.89
CA ASP A 540 1.56 29.47 41.41
C ASP A 540 0.42 29.87 40.46
N TYR A 541 -0.19 29.00 39.63
CA TYR A 541 -1.25 29.40 38.70
C TYR A 541 -2.43 28.42 38.64
N LYS A 542 -3.63 28.93 38.35
CA LYS A 542 -4.80 28.07 38.10
C LYS A 542 -4.67 27.43 36.72
N HIS A 543 -4.70 26.09 36.68
CA HIS A 543 -4.49 25.32 35.46
C HIS A 543 -5.82 24.95 34.78
N TYR A 544 -5.87 25.16 33.47
CA TYR A 544 -6.86 24.59 32.57
C TYR A 544 -6.12 23.65 31.66
N SER A 545 -6.31 22.35 31.84
CA SER A 545 -5.62 21.36 31.05
C SER A 545 -6.60 20.41 30.39
N THR A 546 -6.16 19.88 29.26
CA THR A 546 -6.75 18.71 28.63
C THR A 546 -5.65 17.68 28.49
N VAL A 547 -5.94 16.47 28.94
CA VAL A 547 -5.06 15.31 28.77
C VAL A 547 -5.60 14.51 27.59
N TYR A 548 -4.74 14.32 26.61
CA TYR A 548 -4.99 13.51 25.42
C TYR A 548 -4.16 12.24 25.52
N ASP A 549 -4.79 11.10 25.36
CA ASP A 549 -4.09 9.87 25.01
C ASP A 549 -4.00 9.79 23.49
N VAL A 550 -2.80 9.97 22.94
CA VAL A 550 -2.59 9.97 21.49
C VAL A 550 -1.96 8.63 21.12
N ASN A 551 -2.76 7.79 20.49
CA ASN A 551 -2.34 6.49 20.00
C ASN A 551 -2.29 6.54 18.48
N THR A 552 -1.20 6.05 17.91
CA THR A 552 -1.08 5.84 16.47
C THR A 552 -0.89 4.37 16.19
N THR A 553 -1.70 3.87 15.27
CA THR A 553 -1.53 2.54 14.73
C THR A 553 -1.08 2.65 13.29
N TRP A 554 -0.34 1.65 12.86
CA TRP A 554 -0.04 1.42 11.46
C TRP A 554 -0.44 -0.01 11.11
N CYS A 555 -1.30 -0.15 10.10
CA CYS A 555 -1.90 -1.43 9.70
C CYS A 555 -2.60 -2.14 10.87
N GLY A 556 -3.22 -1.36 11.76
CA GLY A 556 -3.92 -1.87 12.95
C GLY A 556 -3.02 -2.29 14.13
N LYS A 557 -1.69 -2.24 14.00
CA LYS A 557 -0.72 -2.49 15.09
C LYS A 557 -0.27 -1.19 15.73
N ASP A 558 -0.07 -1.18 17.05
CA ASP A 558 0.47 -0.01 17.76
C ASP A 558 1.87 0.34 17.25
N MET A 559 2.12 1.64 17.06
CA MET A 559 3.36 2.14 16.48
C MET A 559 4.03 3.18 17.38
N ASP A 560 5.32 2.98 17.64
CA ASP A 560 6.24 4.01 18.14
C ASP A 560 6.97 4.65 16.93
N PHE A 561 7.43 5.90 17.07
CA PHE A 561 8.07 6.65 15.99
C PHE A 561 9.59 6.61 16.13
N THR A 562 10.29 6.18 15.07
CA THR A 562 11.76 6.15 15.03
C THR A 562 12.40 7.51 15.25
N ASP A 563 11.89 8.54 14.56
CA ASP A 563 12.41 9.90 14.64
C ASP A 563 11.30 10.96 14.44
N ASN A 564 11.24 11.90 15.39
CA ASN A 564 10.62 13.22 15.23
C ASN A 564 9.20 13.26 14.65
N ALA A 565 8.29 12.40 15.10
CA ALA A 565 6.89 12.60 14.79
C ALA A 565 6.43 13.94 15.36
N GLU A 566 5.95 14.82 14.47
CA GLU A 566 5.51 16.14 14.84
C GLU A 566 4.03 16.07 15.20
N VAL A 567 3.72 16.09 16.50
CA VAL A 567 2.35 16.09 17.01
C VAL A 567 1.89 17.53 17.19
N PHE A 568 0.86 17.94 16.44
CA PHE A 568 0.16 19.20 16.63
C PHE A 568 -1.06 18.97 17.54
N ILE A 569 -1.04 19.57 18.73
CA ILE A 569 -2.17 19.56 19.66
C ILE A 569 -2.85 20.93 19.64
N PRO A 570 -4.12 21.03 19.19
CA PRO A 570 -4.84 22.29 19.18
C PRO A 570 -5.05 22.81 20.59
N MET A 571 -5.09 24.14 20.74
CA MET A 571 -5.40 24.78 22.02
C MET A 571 -6.79 24.32 22.52
N PRO A 572 -6.93 24.02 23.83
CA PRO A 572 -8.23 23.68 24.40
C PRO A 572 -9.27 24.78 24.13
N LYS A 573 -10.48 24.40 23.73
CA LYS A 573 -11.60 25.35 23.54
C LYS A 573 -12.09 25.90 24.88
N VAL A 574 -11.49 26.99 25.38
CA VAL A 574 -11.92 27.64 26.64
C VAL A 574 -13.05 28.64 26.38
N LYS A 575 -14.17 28.54 27.12
CA LYS A 575 -15.37 29.37 26.92
C LYS A 575 -15.20 30.88 27.22
N GLU A 576 -14.20 31.27 28.03
CA GLU A 576 -13.73 32.64 28.21
C GLU A 576 -12.22 32.61 28.51
N VAL A 577 -11.42 33.46 27.85
CA VAL A 577 -9.97 33.59 28.10
C VAL A 577 -9.72 34.79 29.03
N PRO A 578 -9.39 34.62 30.31
CA PRO A 578 -8.70 35.67 31.05
C PRO A 578 -7.21 35.58 30.66
N ASN A 579 -6.64 36.71 30.21
CA ASN A 579 -5.22 36.93 29.86
C ASN A 579 -4.30 35.74 30.18
N VAL A 580 -4.06 34.87 29.19
CA VAL A 580 -3.17 33.71 29.37
C VAL A 580 -1.78 34.20 29.72
N ALA A 581 -1.26 33.75 30.86
CA ALA A 581 0.04 34.19 31.36
C ALA A 581 1.17 33.24 30.94
N LYS A 582 0.90 31.92 30.91
CA LYS A 582 1.88 30.87 30.59
C LYS A 582 1.22 29.63 29.98
N TYR A 583 2.02 28.85 29.25
CA TYR A 583 1.64 27.59 28.61
C TYR A 583 2.66 26.52 28.97
N ALA A 584 2.22 25.29 29.23
CA ALA A 584 3.11 24.14 29.39
C ALA A 584 2.48 22.88 28.78
N LEU A 585 3.35 22.00 28.34
CA LEU A 585 3.02 20.70 27.80
C LEU A 585 3.78 19.64 28.60
N TYR A 586 3.12 18.53 28.89
CA TYR A 586 3.67 17.41 29.64
C TYR A 586 3.51 16.11 28.82
N SER A 587 4.47 15.20 28.93
CA SER A 587 4.36 13.80 28.46
C SER A 587 4.40 12.86 29.66
N LEU A 588 3.57 11.82 29.67
CA LEU A 588 3.63 10.78 30.69
C LEU A 588 4.83 9.84 30.45
N SER A 589 5.53 9.46 31.51
CA SER A 589 6.60 8.45 31.50
C SER A 589 6.34 7.39 32.58
N ASP A 590 7.12 6.30 32.58
CA ASP A 590 7.06 5.23 33.59
C ASP A 590 7.25 5.74 35.04
N ALA A 591 7.85 6.92 35.22
CA ALA A 591 8.07 7.60 36.50
C ALA A 591 7.02 8.70 36.83
N GLY A 592 5.97 8.85 36.01
CA GLY A 592 4.98 9.93 36.09
C GLY A 592 5.14 10.98 34.98
N TYR A 593 4.41 12.10 35.06
CA TYR A 593 4.51 13.18 34.07
C TYR A 593 5.89 13.84 34.13
N VAL A 594 6.55 13.97 32.97
CA VAL A 594 7.85 14.65 32.82
C VAL A 594 7.65 15.83 31.87
N VAL A 595 8.21 17.00 32.23
CA VAL A 595 8.29 18.16 31.33
C VAL A 595 9.28 17.78 30.21
N LYS A 596 8.81 17.65 28.97
CA LYS A 596 9.66 17.40 27.79
C LYS A 596 9.80 18.64 26.89
N GLU A 597 10.87 18.63 26.11
CA GLU A 597 11.51 19.78 25.45
C GLU A 597 10.60 20.66 24.56
N LYS A 598 10.79 21.98 24.70
CA LYS A 598 10.35 23.13 23.88
C LYS A 598 9.18 22.88 22.91
N ALA A 599 7.98 22.72 23.47
CA ALA A 599 6.74 22.93 22.72
C ALA A 599 6.66 24.38 22.24
N THR A 600 6.43 24.59 20.95
CA THR A 600 6.27 25.93 20.39
C THR A 600 4.80 26.20 20.10
N LEU A 601 4.28 27.32 20.60
CA LEU A 601 2.96 27.80 20.23
C LEU A 601 3.01 28.29 18.78
N THR A 602 2.25 27.67 17.90
CA THR A 602 2.21 27.99 16.48
C THR A 602 0.77 28.06 15.96
N THR A 603 0.62 28.54 14.73
CA THR A 603 -0.65 28.52 14.00
C THR A 603 -0.47 27.66 12.76
N LYS A 604 -1.21 26.56 12.67
CA LYS A 604 -1.29 25.71 11.47
C LYS A 604 -2.73 25.67 10.97
N ASP A 605 -2.92 25.87 9.67
CA ASP A 605 -4.24 25.87 9.01
C ASP A 605 -5.29 26.78 9.69
N GLY A 606 -4.85 27.92 10.22
CA GLY A 606 -5.71 28.86 10.94
C GLY A 606 -6.09 28.46 12.37
N VAL A 607 -5.54 27.35 12.89
CA VAL A 607 -5.75 26.86 14.26
C VAL A 607 -4.47 27.07 15.09
N GLN A 608 -4.62 27.66 16.27
CA GLN A 608 -3.51 27.85 17.21
C GLN A 608 -3.33 26.60 18.08
N GLY A 609 -2.09 26.13 18.23
CA GLY A 609 -1.78 24.91 18.98
C GLY A 609 -0.30 24.76 19.31
N PHE A 610 0.04 23.63 19.94
CA PHE A 610 1.40 23.27 20.33
C PHE A 610 1.95 22.22 19.39
N VAL A 611 3.22 22.34 19.03
CA VAL A 611 3.96 21.33 18.28
C VAL A 611 4.92 20.59 19.22
N ILE A 612 4.94 19.27 19.11
CA ILE A 612 5.80 18.36 19.88
C ILE A 612 6.55 17.48 18.89
N ASN A 613 7.86 17.35 19.07
CA ASN A 613 8.63 16.30 18.40
C ASN A 613 8.79 15.14 19.38
N THR A 614 8.23 13.99 19.03
CA THR A 614 8.23 12.81 19.91
C THR A 614 8.59 11.55 19.13
N LYS A 615 9.17 10.58 19.86
CA LYS A 615 9.52 9.25 19.35
C LYS A 615 8.48 8.17 19.75
N LYS A 616 7.47 8.52 20.55
CA LYS A 616 6.51 7.54 21.06
C LYS A 616 5.09 8.04 20.97
N THR A 617 4.16 7.12 20.78
CA THR A 617 2.77 7.38 21.14
C THR A 617 2.61 7.44 22.66
N GLY A 618 1.50 8.00 23.13
CA GLY A 618 1.21 7.98 24.56
C GLY A 618 0.42 9.18 25.05
N THR A 619 0.39 9.32 26.37
CA THR A 619 -0.41 10.35 27.02
C THR A 619 0.30 11.70 27.07
N TYR A 620 -0.30 12.69 26.41
CA TYR A 620 0.14 14.09 26.37
C TYR A 620 -0.85 14.97 27.12
N ALA A 621 -0.36 15.88 27.96
CA ALA A 621 -1.19 16.87 28.63
C ALA A 621 -0.81 18.28 28.22
N VAL A 622 -1.78 19.04 27.71
CA VAL A 622 -1.63 20.48 27.50
C VAL A 622 -2.22 21.20 28.68
N ALA A 623 -1.44 22.04 29.36
CA ALA A 623 -1.93 22.93 30.41
C ALA A 623 -1.79 24.39 30.01
N VAL A 624 -2.89 25.11 30.14
CA VAL A 624 -2.98 26.56 30.02
C VAL A 624 -3.12 27.14 31.41
N ALA A 625 -2.15 27.93 31.85
CA ALA A 625 -2.17 28.59 33.14
C ALA A 625 -2.83 29.98 33.04
N GLY A 626 -3.87 30.18 33.83
CA GLY A 626 -4.62 31.43 33.95
C GLY A 626 -4.09 32.33 35.06
N GLU A 627 -4.91 32.62 36.07
CA GLU A 627 -4.59 33.55 37.17
C GLU A 627 -3.64 32.92 38.21
N LYS A 628 -2.81 33.75 38.89
CA LYS A 628 -1.80 33.30 39.86
C LYS A 628 -2.44 32.82 41.19
N LEU A 629 -2.16 31.59 41.64
CA LEU A 629 -2.43 31.07 42.99
C LEU A 629 -1.63 31.89 44.02
N SER A 630 -2.32 32.46 45.01
CA SER A 630 -1.68 33.13 46.14
C SER A 630 -1.06 32.11 47.12
N LYS A 631 0.17 32.36 47.61
CA LYS A 631 0.96 31.48 48.51
C LYS A 631 0.20 30.98 49.76
N PRO A 632 0.55 29.80 50.32
CA PRO A 632 -0.07 29.24 51.52
C PRO A 632 0.67 29.63 52.81
N ASP A 633 -0.08 30.00 53.85
CA ASP A 633 0.33 29.86 55.26
C ASP A 633 -0.76 29.03 55.99
N ALA A 634 -0.37 28.13 56.90
CA ALA A 634 -1.27 27.28 57.70
C ALA A 634 -0.89 27.34 59.20
N PRO A 635 -1.77 26.99 60.18
CA PRO A 635 -3.22 27.18 60.25
C PRO A 635 -3.70 27.81 61.59
N ILE A 636 -4.90 28.42 61.63
CA ILE A 636 -6.01 28.16 62.57
C ILE A 636 -7.25 28.97 62.12
N VAL A 637 -8.39 28.31 62.25
CA VAL A 637 -9.77 28.64 61.86
C VAL A 637 -10.39 29.73 62.75
N GLN A 638 -10.98 30.80 62.21
CA GLN A 638 -12.44 30.94 61.98
C GLN A 638 -12.88 32.40 61.61
N ASP A 639 -13.59 32.48 60.48
CA ASP A 639 -14.73 33.35 60.08
C ASP A 639 -14.64 34.86 59.66
N VAL A 640 -15.42 35.12 58.57
CA VAL A 640 -16.10 36.34 58.04
C VAL A 640 -15.34 37.28 57.05
N PRO A 641 -15.96 37.89 55.99
CA PRO A 641 -16.73 37.37 54.83
C PRO A 641 -16.25 37.96 53.45
N ASP A 642 -16.82 37.47 52.33
CA ASP A 642 -16.55 37.88 50.94
C ASP A 642 -16.76 39.37 50.60
N GLU A 643 -15.78 39.98 49.90
CA GLU A 643 -15.87 41.37 49.41
C GLU A 643 -16.46 41.47 47.99
N LYS A 644 -17.43 42.37 47.82
CA LYS A 644 -18.26 42.53 46.61
C LYS A 644 -17.65 43.49 45.59
N VAL A 645 -17.42 43.05 44.36
CA VAL A 645 -16.90 43.89 43.26
C VAL A 645 -18.02 44.76 42.65
N LEU A 646 -17.96 46.06 42.91
CA LEU A 646 -18.96 47.04 42.44
C LEU A 646 -18.71 47.55 41.01
N ILE A 647 -19.78 47.91 40.31
CA ILE A 647 -19.78 48.58 39.01
C ILE A 647 -19.12 49.95 39.15
N LYS A 648 -18.00 50.13 38.46
CA LYS A 648 -17.26 51.40 38.47
C LYS A 648 -17.78 52.38 37.41
N LYS A 649 -18.23 51.88 36.25
CA LYS A 649 -18.67 52.72 35.11
C LYS A 649 -19.81 52.08 34.32
N ILE A 650 -20.75 52.91 33.85
CA ILE A 650 -21.81 52.50 32.92
C ILE A 650 -21.85 53.44 31.71
N LYS A 651 -22.02 52.89 30.50
CA LYS A 651 -22.06 53.64 29.25
C LYS A 651 -23.19 53.11 28.35
N ALA A 652 -24.04 54.00 27.85
CA ALA A 652 -25.03 53.66 26.84
C ALA A 652 -24.42 53.76 25.44
N ASP A 653 -24.89 52.91 24.54
CA ASP A 653 -24.63 52.97 23.10
C ASP A 653 -25.07 54.30 22.48
N LYS A 654 -26.20 54.88 22.93
CA LYS A 654 -26.71 56.17 22.46
C LYS A 654 -27.10 57.09 23.63
N LYS A 655 -26.57 58.32 23.62
CA LYS A 655 -26.94 59.36 24.62
C LYS A 655 -28.25 60.09 24.28
N LYS A 656 -28.72 60.01 23.04
CA LYS A 656 -29.97 60.61 22.56
C LYS A 656 -30.66 59.67 21.56
N VAL A 657 -31.96 59.50 21.70
CA VAL A 657 -32.79 58.64 20.85
C VAL A 657 -33.99 59.45 20.34
N ILE A 658 -34.26 59.39 19.04
CA ILE A 658 -35.40 60.06 18.40
C ILE A 658 -36.34 59.00 17.85
N LEU A 659 -37.61 59.04 18.24
CA LEU A 659 -38.62 58.04 17.84
C LEU A 659 -39.89 58.71 17.35
N LYS A 660 -40.63 58.04 16.45
CA LYS A 660 -42.02 58.40 16.13
C LYS A 660 -42.98 57.76 17.14
N VAL A 661 -44.19 58.31 17.29
CA VAL A 661 -45.21 57.78 18.22
C VAL A 661 -45.49 56.30 17.92
N LYS A 662 -45.72 55.50 18.97
CA LYS A 662 -45.90 54.01 18.98
C LYS A 662 -44.65 53.17 18.68
N LYS A 663 -43.51 53.76 18.26
CA LYS A 663 -42.28 52.99 18.02
C LYS A 663 -41.50 52.69 19.30
N LYS A 664 -40.74 51.58 19.29
CA LYS A 664 -39.95 51.07 20.43
C LYS A 664 -38.46 51.05 20.09
N HIS A 665 -37.61 51.14 21.11
CA HIS A 665 -36.15 51.05 20.97
C HIS A 665 -35.50 50.47 22.23
N LYS A 666 -34.63 49.46 22.09
CA LYS A 666 -33.91 48.84 23.21
C LYS A 666 -32.56 49.53 23.41
N LEU A 667 -32.27 49.98 24.63
CA LEU A 667 -30.98 50.55 24.99
C LEU A 667 -29.97 49.43 25.28
N ASN A 668 -28.75 49.55 24.75
CA ASN A 668 -27.66 48.66 25.10
C ASN A 668 -26.70 49.37 26.06
N ILE A 669 -26.58 48.84 27.28
CA ILE A 669 -25.78 49.44 28.35
C ILE A 669 -24.57 48.56 28.65
N LYS A 670 -23.37 49.11 28.49
CA LYS A 670 -22.10 48.46 28.83
C LYS A 670 -21.67 48.85 30.23
N ILE A 671 -21.33 47.85 31.04
CA ILE A 671 -20.91 47.96 32.44
C ILE A 671 -19.41 47.64 32.54
N THR A 672 -18.68 48.33 33.43
CA THR A 672 -17.24 48.09 33.65
C THR A 672 -16.89 48.17 35.15
N PRO A 673 -16.09 47.23 35.69
CA PRO A 673 -15.56 46.05 35.00
C PRO A 673 -16.67 45.04 34.67
N LYS A 674 -16.47 44.21 33.64
CA LYS A 674 -17.52 43.28 33.18
C LYS A 674 -17.87 42.22 34.24
N ASN A 675 -16.98 41.96 35.20
CA ASN A 675 -17.13 40.99 36.29
C ASN A 675 -17.73 41.57 37.58
N ALA A 676 -18.35 42.76 37.55
CA ALA A 676 -19.04 43.30 38.74
C ALA A 676 -20.09 42.30 39.30
N THR A 677 -20.10 42.11 40.62
CA THR A 677 -20.84 41.04 41.32
C THR A 677 -22.37 41.16 41.17
N VAL A 678 -22.92 42.37 41.07
CA VAL A 678 -24.36 42.60 40.81
C VAL A 678 -24.54 43.46 39.56
N LYS A 679 -24.91 42.84 38.44
CA LYS A 679 -24.99 43.51 37.11
C LYS A 679 -26.38 44.09 36.78
N LYS A 680 -27.34 44.02 37.72
CA LYS A 680 -28.72 44.46 37.53
C LYS A 680 -28.82 46.00 37.47
N LEU A 681 -29.62 46.50 36.54
CA LEU A 681 -29.81 47.94 36.30
C LEU A 681 -31.29 48.34 36.47
N LYS A 682 -31.52 49.53 37.02
CA LYS A 682 -32.84 50.15 37.20
C LYS A 682 -33.05 51.25 36.17
N TYR A 683 -34.16 51.17 35.44
CA TYR A 683 -34.54 52.13 34.39
C TYR A 683 -35.77 52.94 34.84
N THR A 684 -35.71 54.26 34.65
CA THR A 684 -36.83 55.16 34.96
C THR A 684 -37.01 56.20 33.87
N SER A 685 -38.24 56.70 33.68
CA SER A 685 -38.56 57.75 32.72
C SER A 685 -39.07 58.99 33.44
N SER A 686 -38.54 60.16 33.10
CA SER A 686 -38.96 61.43 33.70
C SER A 686 -40.37 61.85 33.29
N ASN A 687 -40.85 61.42 32.11
CA ASN A 687 -42.23 61.64 31.68
C ASN A 687 -42.78 60.38 30.98
N LYS A 688 -43.45 59.52 31.77
CA LYS A 688 -44.05 58.25 31.31
C LYS A 688 -45.21 58.44 30.34
N LYS A 689 -45.78 59.66 30.20
CA LYS A 689 -46.82 59.96 29.19
C LYS A 689 -46.19 60.22 27.81
N VAL A 690 -44.92 60.63 27.75
CA VAL A 690 -44.16 60.85 26.50
C VAL A 690 -43.42 59.59 26.07
N ALA A 691 -42.69 58.95 26.99
CA ALA A 691 -42.00 57.68 26.73
C ALA A 691 -41.93 56.81 27.99
N LYS A 692 -42.23 55.51 27.89
CA LYS A 692 -42.06 54.52 28.97
C LYS A 692 -40.80 53.69 28.72
N VAL A 693 -40.16 53.19 29.77
CA VAL A 693 -39.04 52.24 29.68
C VAL A 693 -39.34 51.01 30.53
N SER A 694 -39.06 49.82 30.00
CA SER A 694 -39.27 48.55 30.70
C SER A 694 -38.07 48.18 31.59
N LYS A 695 -38.24 47.19 32.48
CA LYS A 695 -37.16 46.66 33.34
C LYS A 695 -35.98 46.08 32.54
N LYS A 696 -36.19 45.68 31.27
CA LYS A 696 -35.16 45.18 30.34
C LYS A 696 -34.54 46.29 29.45
N GLY A 697 -34.83 47.57 29.72
CA GLY A 697 -34.25 48.70 29.00
C GLY A 697 -34.91 49.05 27.65
N VAL A 698 -36.15 48.59 27.39
CA VAL A 698 -36.87 48.90 26.14
C VAL A 698 -37.74 50.14 26.31
N ILE A 699 -37.48 51.17 25.49
CA ILE A 699 -38.23 52.43 25.45
C ILE A 699 -39.42 52.29 24.49
N THR A 700 -40.61 52.72 24.90
CA THR A 700 -41.80 52.85 24.05
C THR A 700 -42.22 54.32 23.97
N ALA A 701 -42.26 54.88 22.76
CA ALA A 701 -42.70 56.25 22.51
C ALA A 701 -44.23 56.35 22.46
N LEU A 702 -44.82 57.25 23.25
CA LEU A 702 -46.28 57.32 23.44
C LEU A 702 -46.90 58.62 22.91
N LYS A 703 -46.25 59.77 23.10
CA LYS A 703 -46.76 61.07 22.65
C LYS A 703 -45.61 61.99 22.26
N LYS A 704 -45.82 62.88 21.27
CA LYS A 704 -44.82 63.88 20.86
C LYS A 704 -44.37 64.70 22.07
N GLY A 705 -43.06 64.84 22.26
CA GLY A 705 -42.46 65.50 23.42
C GLY A 705 -41.04 65.04 23.69
N LYS A 706 -40.46 65.48 24.81
CA LYS A 706 -39.13 65.09 25.27
C LYS A 706 -39.24 64.41 26.65
N SER A 707 -38.56 63.29 26.84
CA SER A 707 -38.46 62.58 28.12
C SER A 707 -37.00 62.16 28.35
N ILE A 708 -36.58 62.03 29.60
CA ILE A 708 -35.24 61.57 29.96
C ILE A 708 -35.37 60.19 30.60
N ILE A 709 -34.67 59.22 30.02
CA ILE A 709 -34.53 57.89 30.61
C ILE A 709 -33.26 57.86 31.47
N THR A 710 -33.42 57.54 32.74
CA THR A 710 -32.29 57.38 33.68
C THR A 710 -32.05 55.89 33.92
N VAL A 711 -30.81 55.46 33.72
CA VAL A 711 -30.31 54.11 34.02
C VAL A 711 -29.39 54.20 35.21
N GLN A 712 -29.65 53.40 36.25
CA GLN A 712 -28.90 53.41 37.51
C GLN A 712 -28.52 51.99 37.94
N THR A 713 -27.34 51.82 38.53
CA THR A 713 -26.89 50.55 39.11
C THR A 713 -27.63 50.22 40.40
N THR A 714 -27.81 48.92 40.69
CA THR A 714 -28.49 48.46 41.93
C THR A 714 -27.57 47.69 42.87
N ASP A 715 -26.27 47.64 42.58
CA ASP A 715 -25.26 46.90 43.34
C ASP A 715 -24.75 47.62 44.59
N GLY A 716 -25.07 48.92 44.73
CA GLY A 716 -24.60 49.81 45.78
C GLY A 716 -23.71 50.95 45.28
N SER A 717 -23.18 50.85 44.05
CA SER A 717 -22.23 51.83 43.48
C SER A 717 -22.84 53.20 43.13
N LYS A 718 -24.18 53.30 43.11
CA LYS A 718 -24.98 54.50 42.81
C LYS A 718 -24.66 55.18 41.46
N LYS A 719 -23.98 54.50 40.52
CA LYS A 719 -23.65 55.04 39.19
C LYS A 719 -24.93 55.16 38.35
N LYS A 720 -25.09 56.29 37.65
CA LYS A 720 -26.25 56.57 36.79
C LYS A 720 -25.89 57.34 35.53
N ILE A 721 -26.63 57.10 34.45
CA ILE A 721 -26.55 57.86 33.19
C ILE A 721 -27.95 58.26 32.72
N LYS A 722 -28.03 59.38 32.00
CA LYS A 722 -29.28 59.94 31.48
C LYS A 722 -29.25 59.93 29.95
N ILE A 723 -30.32 59.42 29.34
CA ILE A 723 -30.50 59.36 27.89
C ILE A 723 -31.70 60.23 27.52
N THR A 724 -31.49 61.14 26.57
CA THR A 724 -32.57 62.03 26.10
C THR A 724 -33.39 61.35 25.01
N VAL A 725 -34.70 61.23 25.20
CA VAL A 725 -35.63 60.70 24.21
C VAL A 725 -36.48 61.84 23.66
N LYS A 726 -36.46 62.06 22.35
CA LYS A 726 -37.35 63.02 21.66
C LYS A 726 -38.33 62.25 20.79
N VAL A 727 -39.61 62.33 21.13
CA VAL A 727 -40.68 61.72 20.34
C VAL A 727 -41.23 62.76 19.38
N LYS A 728 -41.18 62.45 18.08
CA LYS A 728 -41.82 63.21 17.00
C LYS A 728 -43.17 62.57 16.65
N ARG A 729 -44.05 63.32 15.99
CA ARG A 729 -45.31 62.77 15.47
C ARG A 729 -45.00 61.60 14.54
#